data_AF-A0A2M7FZH6-F1
#
_entry.id   AF-A0A2M7FZH6-F1
#
_cell.length_a   1.000
_cell.length_b   1.000
_cell.length_c   1.000
_cell.angle_alpha   90.00
_cell.angle_beta   90.00
_cell.angle_gamma   90.00
#
_symmetry.space_group_name_H-M   'P 1'
#
loop_
_entity.id
_entity.type
_entity.pdbx_description
1 polymer ?
#
loop_
_entity_poly.entity_id
_entity_poly.type
_entity_poly.pdbx_seq_one_letter_code
_entity_poly.pdbx_strand_id
1 'polypeptide(L)'
;MIMQTPPVLQPEDLDILTVFADTEDRHQLLPYLDPIALEPDEVLIQEGTEGDEMYFILRGQAQICRAGLQLGSIAAGYHVGELGLITGRVRRASVKAVTDLFTARLTRESFSRLKSEKPALALKLTEILISLLGLQLTDMTDSFGRLSQERSLPRRLNVTIQIAGQPHPFEVPTGTQAQTLLPKEVDGCPVVAALVNHKCVSLNTPMMSDAYLEPLTVAHWEGERIFRHSAALLLLEAAHRLYPGIKLSMALSVGSTQWIRVENSPTESTVVLAQAIQGMMEEMIRQKKSFRHEWWALEEAIPFFSENDRREAAALAQTYRNSRISLVSCGEFYAVSSGPLLPHAGYLRKIHVQAGSQGGLILTTSSEGPSADDLASYAHLMQDNIRWLESMKIASIGEFNRACINGEVSQLIRVAEGFHEKRISQIADRIGEEREQIRIICIAGPSSSGKTTFIKRLSVQLQVNGLRPLNISLDDYYVNREETPLDQNGEYDYECLEALNTDLLSEHLSRLLAGEEVATAHYDFPKGLSMPEGGPRLKLGSDNILLLEGIHGLNPKLLKNQVPEDQLFRIFIQPMASLSLDEHSRVNPSDLRLLRRIVRDRHSRATNAADSILRWPSVREGEHKHIFPFVSQADLIFDTSLIYELSVLKVYAERYLLEVPHDHPAYATAYRLQKLIGLFVALYPDHVPPTSILREFIGNSGFDY
;
A
#
# COMPACT_ATOMS: atom_id res chain seq x y z
N MET A 1 -24.31 16.34 63.93
CA MET A 1 -23.51 17.21 63.04
C MET A 1 -22.07 17.14 63.48
N ILE A 2 -21.29 16.23 62.89
CA ILE A 2 -19.84 16.25 63.04
C ILE A 2 -19.38 17.31 62.03
N MET A 3 -18.88 18.45 62.51
CA MET A 3 -18.22 19.43 61.65
C MET A 3 -16.96 18.75 61.11
N GLN A 4 -16.99 18.31 59.85
CA GLN A 4 -15.78 17.94 59.13
C GLN A 4 -14.87 19.18 59.09
N THR A 5 -13.64 19.02 59.57
CA THR A 5 -12.58 20.02 59.44
C THR A 5 -12.46 20.39 57.97
N PRO A 6 -12.42 21.68 57.59
CA PRO A 6 -12.21 22.04 56.20
C PRO A 6 -10.90 21.41 55.71
N PRO A 7 -10.86 20.84 54.49
CA PRO A 7 -9.63 20.30 53.95
C PRO A 7 -8.57 21.41 53.92
N VAL A 8 -7.31 21.07 54.23
CA VAL A 8 -6.18 22.00 54.22
C VAL A 8 -5.17 21.49 53.20
N LEU A 9 -4.80 22.32 52.22
CA LEU A 9 -3.72 22.00 51.28
C LEU A 9 -2.38 22.03 52.00
N GLN A 10 -1.59 20.96 51.88
CA GLN A 10 -0.20 20.93 52.32
C GLN A 10 0.72 21.16 51.11
N PRO A 11 1.95 21.70 51.30
CA PRO A 11 2.93 21.84 50.23
C PRO A 11 3.18 20.52 49.46
N GLU A 12 3.22 19.41 50.19
CA GLU A 12 3.43 18.05 49.65
C GLU A 12 2.33 17.62 48.67
N ASP A 13 1.11 18.14 48.80
CA ASP A 13 0.00 17.80 47.89
C ASP A 13 0.23 18.37 46.49
N LEU A 14 1.04 19.41 46.34
CA LEU A 14 1.37 20.04 45.06
C LEU A 14 2.54 19.34 44.35
N ASP A 15 3.24 18.41 44.99
CA ASP A 15 4.39 17.72 44.42
C ASP A 15 4.03 16.83 43.22
N ILE A 16 2.76 16.44 43.11
CA ILE A 16 2.22 15.71 41.95
C ILE A 16 2.11 16.56 40.68
N LEU A 17 2.18 17.89 40.81
CA LEU A 17 2.13 18.83 39.68
C LEU A 17 3.50 18.93 39.00
N THR A 18 3.95 17.81 38.41
CA THR A 18 5.24 17.65 37.74
C THR A 18 5.46 18.61 36.56
N VAL A 19 4.39 19.25 36.11
CA VAL A 19 4.36 20.27 35.06
C VAL A 19 5.19 21.51 35.43
N PHE A 20 5.34 21.82 36.72
CA PHE A 20 6.30 22.81 37.19
C PHE A 20 7.64 22.13 37.45
N ALA A 21 8.70 22.47 36.71
CA ALA A 21 9.99 21.80 36.86
C ALA A 21 10.65 22.02 38.24
N ASP A 22 10.36 23.16 38.88
CA ASP A 22 10.92 23.56 40.17
C ASP A 22 9.92 23.33 41.31
N THR A 23 10.33 22.64 42.38
CA THR A 23 9.52 22.39 43.57
C THR A 23 9.20 23.69 44.32
N GLU A 24 10.10 24.68 44.29
CA GLU A 24 9.91 25.96 44.95
C GLU A 24 8.77 26.75 44.29
N ASP A 25 8.69 26.74 42.96
CA ASP A 25 7.61 27.37 42.20
C ASP A 25 6.22 26.78 42.55
N ARG A 26 6.14 25.46 42.79
CA ARG A 26 4.88 24.77 43.16
C ARG A 26 4.37 25.22 44.51
N HIS A 27 5.23 25.19 45.53
CA HIS A 27 4.85 25.58 46.89
C HIS A 27 4.48 27.06 46.98
N GLN A 28 5.05 27.88 46.10
CA GLN A 28 4.69 29.29 45.95
C GLN A 28 3.27 29.54 45.42
N LEU A 29 2.59 28.54 44.84
CA LEU A 29 1.19 28.62 44.42
C LEU A 29 0.21 28.41 45.57
N LEU A 30 0.62 27.76 46.65
CA LEU A 30 -0.24 27.37 47.78
C LEU A 30 -1.14 28.52 48.30
N PRO A 31 -0.67 29.79 48.44
CA PRO A 31 -1.51 30.89 48.91
C PRO A 31 -2.65 31.29 47.97
N TYR A 32 -2.64 30.82 46.72
CA TYR A 32 -3.60 31.19 45.67
C TYR A 32 -4.60 30.06 45.37
N LEU A 33 -4.53 28.95 46.11
CA LEU A 33 -5.31 27.75 45.84
C LEU A 33 -6.27 27.43 46.99
N ASP A 34 -7.50 27.05 46.64
CA ASP A 34 -8.48 26.57 47.60
C ASP A 34 -8.63 25.04 47.48
N PRO A 35 -8.60 24.27 48.58
CA PRO A 35 -8.89 22.85 48.53
C PRO A 35 -10.36 22.58 48.24
N ILE A 36 -10.62 21.61 47.37
CA ILE A 36 -11.96 21.07 47.11
C ILE A 36 -11.86 19.54 47.19
N ALA A 37 -12.64 18.95 48.08
CA ALA A 37 -12.81 17.51 48.22
C ALA A 37 -14.22 17.13 47.75
N LEU A 38 -14.31 16.06 46.96
CA LEU A 38 -15.58 15.54 46.44
C LEU A 38 -15.65 14.02 46.65
N GLU A 39 -16.84 13.55 46.99
CA GLU A 39 -17.16 12.12 47.04
C GLU A 39 -17.44 11.57 45.63
N PRO A 40 -17.35 10.23 45.41
CA PRO A 40 -17.75 9.61 44.16
C PRO A 40 -19.15 10.07 43.75
N ASP A 41 -19.31 10.29 42.45
CA ASP A 41 -20.50 10.81 41.81
C ASP A 41 -20.83 12.31 42.02
N GLU A 42 -20.05 13.07 42.79
CA GLU A 42 -20.24 14.52 42.86
C GLU A 42 -19.68 15.23 41.62
N VAL A 43 -20.30 16.37 41.26
CA VAL A 43 -19.95 17.14 40.07
C VAL A 43 -18.99 18.27 40.43
N LEU A 44 -17.78 18.24 39.86
CA LEU A 44 -16.77 19.29 40.00
C LEU A 44 -17.04 20.47 39.05
N ILE A 45 -17.38 20.17 37.80
CA ILE A 45 -17.72 21.15 36.76
C ILE A 45 -19.01 20.72 36.09
N GLN A 46 -19.93 21.65 35.85
CA GLN A 46 -21.18 21.39 35.16
C GLN A 46 -21.18 22.02 33.76
N GLU A 47 -21.48 21.24 32.73
CA GLU A 47 -21.65 21.75 31.36
C GLU A 47 -22.76 22.82 31.31
N GLY A 48 -22.52 23.88 30.55
CA GLY A 48 -23.50 24.94 30.34
C GLY A 48 -23.48 26.03 31.41
N THR A 49 -22.70 25.88 32.48
CA THR A 49 -22.54 26.94 33.49
C THR A 49 -21.41 27.90 33.10
N GLU A 50 -21.46 29.14 33.57
CA GLU A 50 -20.26 29.99 33.57
C GLU A 50 -19.27 29.49 34.63
N GLY A 51 -17.98 29.76 34.44
CA GLY A 51 -16.96 29.46 35.43
C GLY A 51 -15.71 30.29 35.16
N ASP A 52 -15.14 30.83 36.22
CA ASP A 52 -13.96 31.68 36.22
C ASP A 52 -12.77 31.04 36.97
N GLU A 53 -12.88 29.75 37.25
CA GLU A 53 -11.91 28.96 38.00
C GLU A 53 -11.41 27.73 37.22
N MET A 54 -10.27 27.19 37.63
CA MET A 54 -9.75 25.90 37.18
C MET A 54 -9.36 25.04 38.38
N TYR A 55 -9.12 23.75 38.15
CA TYR A 55 -8.82 22.78 39.19
C TYR A 55 -7.63 21.93 38.82
N PHE A 56 -6.70 21.77 39.76
CA PHE A 56 -5.65 20.76 39.70
C PHE A 56 -6.13 19.51 40.44
N ILE A 57 -6.07 18.34 39.81
CA ILE A 57 -6.41 17.07 40.46
C ILE A 57 -5.20 16.59 41.23
N LEU A 58 -5.28 16.58 42.55
CA LEU A 58 -4.16 16.21 43.43
C LEU A 58 -4.23 14.73 43.83
N ARG A 59 -5.44 14.19 44.03
CA ARG A 59 -5.69 12.76 44.32
C ARG A 59 -7.04 12.33 43.74
N GLY A 60 -7.16 11.06 43.38
CA GLY A 60 -8.39 10.47 42.84
C GLY A 60 -8.50 10.52 41.32
N GLN A 61 -9.68 10.13 40.81
CA GLN A 61 -10.03 10.12 39.40
C GLN A 61 -11.39 10.78 39.16
N ALA A 62 -11.49 11.51 38.05
CA ALA A 62 -12.71 12.15 37.59
C ALA A 62 -13.02 11.75 36.13
N GLN A 63 -14.29 11.78 35.77
CA GLN A 63 -14.82 11.47 34.44
C GLN A 63 -15.27 12.77 33.78
N ILE A 64 -14.86 12.98 32.53
CA ILE A 64 -15.35 14.07 31.67
C ILE A 64 -16.58 13.57 30.91
N CYS A 65 -17.65 14.37 30.93
CA CYS A 65 -18.90 14.10 30.23
C CYS A 65 -19.31 15.32 29.39
N ARG A 66 -19.91 15.10 28.22
CA ARG A 66 -20.56 16.17 27.43
C ARG A 66 -21.84 15.66 26.80
N ALA A 67 -22.94 16.41 26.94
CA ALA A 67 -24.28 16.00 26.48
C ALA A 67 -24.65 14.56 26.95
N GLY A 68 -24.23 14.19 28.16
CA GLY A 68 -24.46 12.84 28.72
C GLY A 68 -23.50 11.75 28.25
N LEU A 69 -22.58 12.03 27.32
CA LEU A 69 -21.58 11.08 26.82
C LEU A 69 -20.27 11.19 27.61
N GLN A 70 -19.72 10.05 28.02
CA GLN A 70 -18.40 9.97 28.65
C GLN A 70 -17.30 10.17 27.60
N LEU A 71 -16.52 11.25 27.74
CA LEU A 71 -15.46 11.61 26.78
C LEU A 71 -14.08 11.07 27.16
N GLY A 72 -13.82 10.85 28.45
CA GLY A 72 -12.54 10.35 28.95
C GLY A 72 -12.41 10.56 30.46
N SER A 73 -11.39 9.96 31.08
CA SER A 73 -11.10 10.12 32.51
C SER A 73 -9.83 10.94 32.74
N ILE A 74 -9.77 11.61 33.89
CA ILE A 74 -8.65 12.44 34.34
C ILE A 74 -8.26 11.98 35.74
N ALA A 75 -6.96 11.78 35.96
CA ALA A 75 -6.40 11.34 37.23
C ALA A 75 -5.57 12.44 37.91
N ALA A 76 -5.03 12.13 39.08
CA ALA A 76 -4.10 12.98 39.80
C ALA A 76 -2.88 13.39 38.94
N GLY A 77 -2.44 14.65 39.08
CA GLY A 77 -1.39 15.28 38.27
C GLY A 77 -1.88 16.06 37.05
N TYR A 78 -3.16 15.94 36.70
CA TYR A 78 -3.80 16.67 35.60
C TYR A 78 -4.62 17.86 36.10
N HIS A 79 -5.16 18.67 35.18
CA HIS A 79 -6.01 19.82 35.49
C HIS A 79 -7.24 19.90 34.57
N VAL A 80 -8.25 20.67 35.00
CA VAL A 80 -9.49 20.92 34.24
C VAL A 80 -10.00 22.34 34.45
N GLY A 81 -10.72 22.87 33.46
CA GLY A 81 -11.42 24.16 33.58
C GLY A 81 -10.58 25.39 33.24
N GLU A 82 -9.39 25.19 32.70
CA GLU A 82 -8.43 26.20 32.27
C GLU A 82 -9.02 27.21 31.28
N LEU A 83 -9.83 26.77 30.32
CA LEU A 83 -10.51 27.68 29.40
C LEU A 83 -11.51 28.60 30.12
N GLY A 84 -12.14 28.15 31.21
CA GLY A 84 -13.03 28.98 32.03
C GLY A 84 -12.25 30.11 32.72
N LEU A 85 -11.14 29.76 33.38
CA LEU A 85 -10.23 30.73 33.99
C LEU A 85 -9.78 31.81 32.98
N ILE A 86 -9.29 31.38 31.80
CA ILE A 86 -8.68 32.26 30.79
C ILE A 86 -9.73 33.09 30.04
N THR A 87 -10.80 32.45 29.55
CA THR A 87 -11.73 33.08 28.58
C THR A 87 -13.03 33.58 29.22
N GLY A 88 -13.38 33.11 30.42
CA GLY A 88 -14.66 33.43 31.08
C GLY A 88 -15.88 32.91 30.33
N ARG A 89 -15.68 31.97 29.41
CA ARG A 89 -16.76 31.36 28.63
C ARG A 89 -17.43 30.24 29.40
N VAL A 90 -18.63 29.89 28.94
CA VAL A 90 -19.42 28.76 29.43
C VAL A 90 -18.64 27.44 29.38
N ARG A 91 -18.73 26.64 30.44
CA ARG A 91 -18.17 25.30 30.57
C ARG A 91 -18.69 24.40 29.46
N ARG A 92 -17.78 23.77 28.70
CA ARG A 92 -18.11 22.95 27.51
C ARG A 92 -18.33 21.47 27.81
N ALA A 93 -18.04 21.02 29.03
CA ALA A 93 -18.16 19.66 29.48
C ALA A 93 -18.35 19.65 31.00
N SER A 94 -19.01 18.61 31.51
CA SER A 94 -19.07 18.31 32.94
C SER A 94 -17.88 17.46 33.35
N VAL A 95 -17.43 17.62 34.60
CA VAL A 95 -16.42 16.78 35.24
C VAL A 95 -17.01 16.24 36.54
N LYS A 96 -17.03 14.92 36.68
CA LYS A 96 -17.68 14.21 37.79
C LYS A 96 -16.69 13.29 38.49
N ALA A 97 -16.65 13.27 39.81
CA ALA A 97 -15.77 12.40 40.58
C ALA A 97 -16.14 10.92 40.37
N VAL A 98 -15.13 10.08 40.14
CA VAL A 98 -15.27 8.61 40.03
C VAL A 98 -14.84 7.93 41.33
N THR A 99 -13.79 8.47 41.95
CA THR A 99 -13.33 8.12 43.29
C THR A 99 -13.41 9.35 44.19
N ASP A 100 -13.09 9.22 45.48
CA ASP A 100 -12.79 10.39 46.32
C ASP A 100 -11.78 11.28 45.60
N LEU A 101 -12.16 12.53 45.33
CA LEU A 101 -11.41 13.46 44.51
C LEU A 101 -10.93 14.61 45.38
N PHE A 102 -9.61 14.83 45.39
CA PHE A 102 -9.00 15.97 46.08
C PHE A 102 -8.35 16.89 45.06
N THR A 103 -8.77 18.15 45.06
CA THR A 103 -8.35 19.13 44.04
C THR A 103 -7.93 20.46 44.66
N ALA A 104 -7.07 21.18 43.96
CA ALA A 104 -6.74 22.57 44.26
C ALA A 104 -7.39 23.48 43.22
N ARG A 105 -8.31 24.35 43.66
CA ARG A 105 -9.03 25.31 42.84
C ARG A 105 -8.26 26.63 42.75
N LEU A 106 -8.06 27.12 41.53
CA LEU A 106 -7.51 28.45 41.24
C LEU A 106 -8.60 29.32 40.60
N THR A 107 -9.02 30.38 41.27
CA THR A 107 -10.00 31.34 40.75
C THR A 107 -9.36 32.45 39.93
N ARG A 108 -10.15 33.15 39.12
CA ARG A 108 -9.70 34.32 38.36
C ARG A 108 -9.16 35.43 39.25
N GLU A 109 -9.76 35.64 40.42
CA GLU A 109 -9.30 36.60 41.40
C GLU A 109 -7.91 36.20 41.95
N SER A 110 -7.76 34.95 42.40
CA SER A 110 -6.47 34.42 42.86
C SER A 110 -5.39 34.44 41.77
N PHE A 111 -5.76 34.15 40.52
CA PHE A 111 -4.85 34.23 39.39
C PHE A 111 -4.46 35.69 39.07
N SER A 112 -5.38 36.65 39.22
CA SER A 112 -5.07 38.08 39.06
C SER A 112 -4.14 38.58 40.16
N ARG A 113 -4.34 38.11 41.39
CA ARG A 113 -3.44 38.36 42.52
C ARG A 113 -2.06 37.74 42.30
N LEU A 114 -2.00 36.52 41.76
CA LEU A 114 -0.74 35.87 41.36
C LEU A 114 0.01 36.70 40.31
N LYS A 115 -0.69 37.25 39.31
CA LYS A 115 -0.07 38.13 38.29
C LYS A 115 0.52 39.40 38.90
N SER A 116 -0.13 40.00 39.89
CA SER A 116 0.37 41.22 40.53
C SER A 116 1.51 40.97 41.50
N GLU A 117 1.43 39.89 42.30
CA GLU A 117 2.39 39.60 43.36
C GLU A 117 3.60 38.81 42.86
N LYS A 118 3.40 37.90 41.90
CA LYS A 118 4.44 37.01 41.34
C LYS A 118 4.32 36.87 39.82
N PRO A 119 4.65 37.92 39.04
CA PRO A 119 4.47 37.93 37.58
C PRO A 119 5.20 36.79 36.84
N ALA A 120 6.40 36.43 37.30
CA ALA A 120 7.20 35.35 36.68
C ALA A 120 6.53 33.98 36.83
N LEU A 121 5.94 33.70 38.00
CA LEU A 121 5.22 32.45 38.27
C LEU A 121 3.90 32.38 37.48
N ALA A 122 3.20 33.52 37.37
CA ALA A 122 2.00 33.63 36.55
C ALA A 122 2.29 33.38 35.05
N LEU A 123 3.42 33.89 34.53
CA LEU A 123 3.84 33.66 33.16
C LEU A 123 4.14 32.17 32.90
N LYS A 124 4.94 31.54 33.78
CA LYS A 124 5.23 30.09 33.70
C LYS A 124 3.95 29.26 33.70
N LEU A 125 3.01 29.54 34.61
CA LEU A 125 1.71 28.86 34.66
C LEU A 125 0.92 29.09 33.34
N THR A 126 0.96 30.28 32.76
CA THR A 126 0.27 30.58 31.49
C THR A 126 0.86 29.79 30.31
N GLU A 127 2.19 29.73 30.19
CA GLU A 127 2.90 28.97 29.14
C GLU A 127 2.59 27.47 29.23
N ILE A 128 2.53 26.96 30.46
CA ILE A 128 2.13 25.58 30.77
C ILE A 128 0.71 25.31 30.27
N LEU A 129 -0.26 26.17 30.61
CA LEU A 129 -1.67 25.99 30.23
C LEU A 129 -1.84 26.03 28.70
N ILE A 130 -1.14 26.93 28.02
CA ILE A 130 -1.19 27.03 26.55
C ILE A 130 -0.61 25.77 25.89
N SER A 131 0.54 25.29 26.37
CA SER A 131 1.20 24.09 25.82
C SER A 131 0.33 22.84 25.98
N LEU A 132 -0.33 22.70 27.12
CA LEU A 132 -1.21 21.55 27.42
C LEU A 132 -2.55 21.62 26.67
N LEU A 133 -3.10 22.82 26.47
CA LEU A 133 -4.26 23.02 25.58
C LEU A 133 -3.97 22.63 24.13
N GLY A 134 -2.77 22.93 23.63
CA GLY A 134 -2.34 22.51 22.28
C GLY A 134 -2.30 20.99 22.12
N LEU A 135 -1.79 20.28 23.12
CA LEU A 135 -1.74 18.81 23.14
C LEU A 135 -3.15 18.20 23.23
N GLN A 136 -4.01 18.72 24.12
CA GLN A 136 -5.39 18.22 24.28
C GLN A 136 -6.29 18.48 23.07
N LEU A 137 -6.12 19.61 22.38
CA LEU A 137 -6.87 19.89 21.15
C LEU A 137 -6.53 18.88 20.05
N THR A 138 -5.24 18.55 19.91
CA THR A 138 -4.75 17.56 18.94
C THR A 138 -5.33 16.17 19.24
N ASP A 139 -5.30 15.76 20.52
CA ASP A 139 -5.81 14.47 20.97
C ASP A 139 -7.35 14.36 20.88
N MET A 140 -8.09 15.45 21.14
CA MET A 140 -9.55 15.50 20.97
C MET A 140 -9.97 15.46 19.50
N THR A 141 -9.27 16.15 18.60
CA THR A 141 -9.56 16.07 17.16
C THR A 141 -9.31 14.65 16.64
N ASP A 142 -8.23 14.01 17.09
CA ASP A 142 -7.94 12.62 16.77
C ASP A 142 -9.02 11.68 17.35
N SER A 143 -9.57 12.00 18.52
CA SER A 143 -10.64 11.22 19.19
C SER A 143 -12.04 11.42 18.58
N PHE A 144 -12.38 12.62 18.09
CA PHE A 144 -13.62 12.84 17.35
C PHE A 144 -13.58 12.12 15.99
N GLY A 145 -12.39 12.05 15.37
CA GLY A 145 -12.13 11.16 14.23
C GLY A 145 -12.46 9.69 14.53
N ARG A 146 -12.26 9.21 15.77
CA ARG A 146 -12.60 7.83 16.19
C ARG A 146 -14.11 7.58 16.30
N LEU A 147 -14.93 8.60 16.62
CA LEU A 147 -16.40 8.49 16.67
C LEU A 147 -17.05 8.50 15.29
N SER A 148 -16.42 9.13 14.30
CA SER A 148 -16.90 9.19 12.91
C SER A 148 -16.73 7.88 12.12
N GLN A 149 -15.97 6.91 12.65
CA GLN A 149 -15.50 5.71 11.93
C GLN A 149 -16.48 4.51 11.86
N GLU A 150 -17.79 4.73 11.75
CA GLU A 150 -18.79 3.62 11.77
C GLU A 150 -18.63 2.69 12.98
N ARG A 151 -18.04 3.17 14.08
CA ARG A 151 -17.76 2.34 15.25
C ARG A 151 -18.99 2.30 16.14
N SER A 152 -19.41 1.08 16.48
CA SER A 152 -20.36 0.86 17.56
C SER A 152 -19.76 1.36 18.88
N LEU A 153 -20.58 1.95 19.74
CA LEU A 153 -20.19 2.18 21.14
C LEU A 153 -19.65 0.87 21.74
N PRO A 154 -18.64 0.93 22.63
CA PRO A 154 -18.17 -0.24 23.36
C PRO A 154 -19.35 -0.97 24.00
N ARG A 155 -19.57 -2.24 23.64
CA ARG A 155 -20.63 -3.07 24.25
C ARG A 155 -20.18 -3.73 25.55
N ARG A 156 -18.86 -3.76 25.78
CA ARG A 156 -18.19 -4.31 26.96
C ARG A 156 -17.07 -3.35 27.37
N LEU A 157 -16.71 -3.38 28.65
CA LEU A 157 -15.58 -2.60 29.18
C LEU A 157 -14.24 -3.24 28.81
N ASN A 158 -14.18 -4.57 28.76
CA ASN A 158 -13.01 -5.34 28.35
C ASN A 158 -13.33 -6.23 27.15
N VAL A 159 -12.27 -6.56 26.40
CA VAL A 159 -12.29 -7.50 25.29
C VAL A 159 -11.20 -8.55 25.46
N THR A 160 -11.46 -9.75 24.93
CA THR A 160 -10.55 -10.88 24.98
C THR A 160 -9.75 -10.97 23.68
N ILE A 161 -8.43 -10.84 23.77
CA ILE A 161 -7.52 -10.85 22.62
C ILE A 161 -6.62 -12.09 22.67
N GLN A 162 -6.76 -12.95 21.67
CA GLN A 162 -5.87 -14.09 21.47
C GLN A 162 -4.73 -13.67 20.54
N ILE A 163 -3.49 -13.66 21.04
CA ILE A 163 -2.32 -13.28 20.24
C ILE A 163 -1.69 -14.55 19.62
N ALA A 164 -1.27 -14.48 18.37
CA ALA A 164 -0.54 -15.57 17.71
C ALA A 164 0.71 -15.96 18.49
N GLY A 165 0.91 -17.28 18.67
CA GLY A 165 2.04 -17.83 19.43
C GLY A 165 1.92 -17.74 20.95
N GLN A 166 0.92 -17.03 21.50
CA GLN A 166 0.67 -16.99 22.93
C GLN A 166 -0.32 -18.10 23.34
N PRO A 167 -0.06 -18.84 24.42
CA PRO A 167 -0.88 -19.99 24.77
C PRO A 167 -2.26 -19.62 25.29
N HIS A 168 -2.44 -18.41 25.84
CA HIS A 168 -3.67 -17.98 26.51
C HIS A 168 -4.09 -16.59 26.02
N PRO A 169 -5.41 -16.30 25.96
CA PRO A 169 -5.89 -14.98 25.58
C PRO A 169 -5.71 -13.96 26.72
N PHE A 170 -5.59 -12.70 26.34
CA PHE A 170 -5.44 -11.56 27.24
C PHE A 170 -6.78 -10.82 27.36
N GLU A 171 -7.16 -10.44 28.58
CA GLU A 171 -8.26 -9.51 28.79
C GLU A 171 -7.72 -8.08 28.88
N VAL A 172 -8.18 -7.20 28.01
CA VAL A 172 -7.69 -5.82 27.91
C VAL A 172 -8.85 -4.83 27.89
N PRO A 173 -8.66 -3.59 28.37
CA PRO A 173 -9.66 -2.55 28.24
C PRO A 173 -10.05 -2.32 26.78
N THR A 174 -11.33 -2.14 26.52
CA THR A 174 -11.84 -1.82 25.19
C THR A 174 -11.26 -0.49 24.72
N GLY A 175 -10.71 -0.48 23.51
CA GLY A 175 -9.96 0.67 22.99
C GLY A 175 -8.45 0.53 23.05
N THR A 176 -7.92 -0.50 23.74
CA THR A 176 -6.46 -0.80 23.75
C THR A 176 -5.94 -0.91 22.33
N GLN A 177 -4.84 -0.22 22.00
CA GLN A 177 -4.31 -0.21 20.63
C GLN A 177 -3.54 -1.50 20.32
N ALA A 178 -3.64 -2.00 19.09
CA ALA A 178 -2.93 -3.21 18.67
C ALA A 178 -1.40 -3.13 18.94
N GLN A 179 -0.79 -1.95 18.78
CA GLN A 179 0.64 -1.75 19.04
C GLN A 179 1.10 -2.01 20.47
N THR A 180 0.20 -1.90 21.46
CA THR A 180 0.56 -2.15 22.87
C THR A 180 0.58 -3.63 23.19
N LEU A 181 0.00 -4.46 22.33
CA LEU A 181 -0.12 -5.91 22.51
C LEU A 181 0.90 -6.70 21.68
N LEU A 182 1.41 -6.10 20.60
CA LEU A 182 2.36 -6.73 19.69
C LEU A 182 3.80 -6.33 20.00
N PRO A 183 4.79 -7.19 19.71
CA PRO A 183 6.20 -6.82 19.78
C PRO A 183 6.51 -5.75 18.72
N LYS A 184 7.60 -5.00 18.92
CA LYS A 184 8.06 -4.00 17.95
C LYS A 184 8.73 -4.63 16.72
N GLU A 185 9.36 -5.79 16.92
CA GLU A 185 10.10 -6.53 15.89
C GLU A 185 9.87 -8.04 16.11
N VAL A 186 9.83 -8.82 15.03
CA VAL A 186 9.80 -10.29 15.03
C VAL A 186 10.91 -10.76 14.10
N ASP A 187 11.79 -11.64 14.59
CA ASP A 187 12.95 -12.16 13.84
C ASP A 187 13.83 -11.05 13.21
N GLY A 188 14.03 -9.95 13.96
CA GLY A 188 14.79 -8.78 13.51
C GLY A 188 14.08 -7.90 12.47
N CYS A 189 12.85 -8.26 12.07
CA CYS A 189 12.05 -7.50 11.13
C CYS A 189 11.03 -6.62 11.87
N PRO A 190 10.95 -5.31 11.56
CA PRO A 190 9.99 -4.41 12.20
C PRO A 190 8.54 -4.83 11.91
N VAL A 191 7.72 -4.80 12.96
CA VAL A 191 6.26 -4.94 12.86
C VAL A 191 5.69 -3.62 12.37
N VAL A 192 4.96 -3.66 11.26
CA VAL A 192 4.46 -2.47 10.54
C VAL A 192 2.94 -2.36 10.56
N ALA A 193 2.25 -3.47 10.80
CA ALA A 193 0.80 -3.56 10.89
C ALA A 193 0.39 -4.75 11.75
N ALA A 194 -0.91 -4.84 12.04
CA ALA A 194 -1.51 -5.96 12.75
C ALA A 194 -2.51 -6.68 11.85
N LEU A 195 -2.63 -7.99 12.01
CA LEU A 195 -3.74 -8.78 11.47
C LEU A 195 -4.75 -9.00 12.61
N VAL A 196 -5.93 -8.40 12.49
CA VAL A 196 -7.04 -8.56 13.44
C VAL A 196 -8.08 -9.46 12.79
N ASN A 197 -8.24 -10.68 13.27
CA ASN A 197 -9.04 -11.72 12.60
C ASN A 197 -8.66 -11.82 11.11
N HIS A 198 -7.36 -11.94 10.84
CA HIS A 198 -6.74 -11.91 9.49
C HIS A 198 -6.98 -10.64 8.67
N LYS A 199 -7.62 -9.59 9.20
CA LYS A 199 -7.73 -8.30 8.51
C LYS A 199 -6.53 -7.43 8.83
N CYS A 200 -5.82 -7.00 7.80
CA CYS A 200 -4.70 -6.05 7.95
C CYS A 200 -5.19 -4.66 8.38
N VAL A 201 -4.65 -4.16 9.49
CA VAL A 201 -4.98 -2.85 10.08
C VAL A 201 -3.72 -2.13 10.59
N SER A 202 -3.81 -0.81 10.76
CA SER A 202 -2.71 -0.02 11.34
C SER A 202 -2.47 -0.43 12.80
N LEU A 203 -1.23 -0.31 13.29
CA LEU A 203 -0.89 -0.60 14.68
C LEU A 203 -1.61 0.31 15.70
N ASN A 204 -2.06 1.50 15.27
CA ASN A 204 -2.88 2.40 16.09
C ASN A 204 -4.35 1.95 16.22
N THR A 205 -4.74 0.83 15.59
CA THR A 205 -6.13 0.37 15.60
C THR A 205 -6.54 -0.07 17.02
N PRO A 206 -7.58 0.54 17.61
CA PRO A 206 -8.09 0.13 18.91
C PRO A 206 -8.88 -1.17 18.85
N MET A 207 -8.75 -1.98 19.89
CA MET A 207 -9.45 -3.25 20.04
C MET A 207 -10.83 -3.05 20.64
N MET A 208 -11.85 -3.22 19.79
CA MET A 208 -13.25 -2.91 20.12
C MET A 208 -14.10 -4.16 20.39
N SER A 209 -13.59 -5.34 20.04
CA SER A 209 -14.25 -6.63 20.24
C SER A 209 -13.20 -7.71 20.51
N ASP A 210 -13.67 -8.87 20.97
CA ASP A 210 -12.83 -10.06 21.06
C ASP A 210 -12.24 -10.36 19.68
N ALA A 211 -10.95 -10.69 19.64
CA ALA A 211 -10.22 -10.83 18.38
C ALA A 211 -8.99 -11.74 18.49
N TYR A 212 -8.63 -12.35 17.37
CA TYR A 212 -7.33 -12.93 17.12
C TYR A 212 -6.37 -11.87 16.56
N LEU A 213 -5.16 -11.79 17.08
CA LEU A 213 -4.18 -10.74 16.77
C LEU A 213 -2.83 -11.32 16.36
N GLU A 214 -2.30 -10.90 15.22
CA GLU A 214 -1.01 -11.35 14.69
C GLU A 214 -0.14 -10.16 14.25
N PRO A 215 1.18 -10.21 14.44
CA PRO A 215 2.09 -9.20 13.91
C PRO A 215 2.30 -9.37 12.39
N LEU A 216 2.29 -8.27 11.64
CA LEU A 216 2.71 -8.24 10.25
C LEU A 216 4.02 -7.44 10.12
N THR A 217 5.08 -8.10 9.64
CA THR A 217 6.41 -7.49 9.46
C THR A 217 6.74 -7.18 8.01
N VAL A 218 7.81 -6.41 7.78
CA VAL A 218 8.35 -6.13 6.44
C VAL A 218 8.89 -7.35 5.70
N ALA A 219 9.14 -8.48 6.39
CA ALA A 219 9.52 -9.73 5.73
C ALA A 219 8.37 -10.29 4.87
N HIS A 220 7.14 -9.98 5.26
CA HIS A 220 5.97 -10.29 4.44
C HIS A 220 5.76 -9.18 3.40
N TRP A 221 5.48 -9.56 2.16
CA TRP A 221 5.30 -8.62 1.05
C TRP A 221 4.19 -7.57 1.26
N GLU A 222 3.12 -7.91 2.01
CA GLU A 222 2.12 -6.91 2.41
C GLU A 222 2.68 -5.89 3.41
N GLY A 223 3.56 -6.32 4.32
CA GLY A 223 4.25 -5.42 5.24
C GLY A 223 5.27 -4.52 4.54
N GLU A 224 6.05 -5.08 3.60
CA GLU A 224 6.94 -4.30 2.72
C GLU A 224 6.16 -3.20 1.98
N ARG A 225 4.99 -3.55 1.43
CA ARG A 225 4.09 -2.60 0.76
C ARG A 225 3.60 -1.49 1.71
N ILE A 226 3.18 -1.81 2.93
CA ILE A 226 2.73 -0.81 3.93
C ILE A 226 3.86 0.16 4.28
N PHE A 227 5.06 -0.39 4.47
CA PHE A 227 6.27 0.39 4.73
C PHE A 227 6.57 1.35 3.58
N ARG A 228 6.56 0.85 2.34
CA ARG A 228 6.78 1.66 1.13
C ARG A 228 5.70 2.72 0.91
N HIS A 229 4.43 2.39 1.09
CA HIS A 229 3.33 3.37 0.99
C HIS A 229 3.47 4.49 2.05
N SER A 230 3.91 4.15 3.26
CA SER A 230 4.16 5.14 4.30
C SER A 230 5.35 6.04 3.97
N ALA A 231 6.43 5.48 3.40
CA ALA A 231 7.59 6.24 2.93
C ALA A 231 7.23 7.17 1.75
N ALA A 232 6.44 6.68 0.80
CA ALA A 232 5.94 7.48 -0.33
C ALA A 232 5.09 8.67 0.13
N LEU A 233 4.21 8.47 1.12
CA LEU A 233 3.40 9.57 1.66
C LEU A 233 4.26 10.62 2.37
N LEU A 234 5.27 10.16 3.14
CA LEU A 234 6.22 11.05 3.79
C LEU A 234 7.00 11.89 2.76
N LEU A 235 7.41 11.27 1.64
CA LEU A 235 8.13 11.95 0.57
C LEU A 235 7.28 13.04 -0.09
N LEU A 236 6.01 12.73 -0.41
CA LEU A 236 5.10 13.70 -1.01
C LEU A 236 4.83 14.88 -0.06
N GLU A 237 4.64 14.61 1.23
CA GLU A 237 4.51 15.64 2.26
C GLU A 237 5.79 16.49 2.38
N ALA A 238 6.98 15.87 2.39
CA ALA A 238 8.25 16.57 2.45
C ALA A 238 8.46 17.49 1.24
N ALA A 239 8.14 17.00 0.04
CA ALA A 239 8.21 17.77 -1.19
C ALA A 239 7.21 18.94 -1.18
N HIS A 240 5.97 18.70 -0.75
CA HIS A 240 4.94 19.73 -0.64
C HIS A 240 5.34 20.85 0.33
N ARG A 241 5.92 20.51 1.49
CA ARG A 241 6.42 21.50 2.48
C ARG A 241 7.55 22.36 1.93
N LEU A 242 8.48 21.74 1.20
CA LEU A 242 9.62 22.47 0.62
C LEU A 242 9.16 23.35 -0.55
N TYR A 243 8.25 22.83 -1.37
CA TYR A 243 7.83 23.44 -2.63
C TYR A 243 6.32 23.22 -2.85
N PRO A 244 5.44 24.12 -2.36
CA PRO A 244 3.98 23.91 -2.39
C PRO A 244 3.37 23.68 -3.79
N GLY A 245 4.06 24.08 -4.86
CA GLY A 245 3.63 23.87 -6.26
C GLY A 245 4.30 22.69 -6.98
N ILE A 246 5.11 21.87 -6.30
CA ILE A 246 5.75 20.70 -6.91
C ILE A 246 4.72 19.61 -7.18
N LYS A 247 4.82 18.98 -8.35
CA LYS A 247 3.99 17.88 -8.81
C LYS A 247 4.85 16.64 -8.92
N LEU A 248 4.72 15.80 -7.90
CA LEU A 248 5.31 14.48 -7.85
C LEU A 248 4.20 13.45 -7.91
N SER A 249 4.43 12.36 -8.63
CA SER A 249 3.54 11.20 -8.59
C SER A 249 4.34 9.92 -8.45
N MET A 250 3.86 9.02 -7.60
CA MET A 250 4.40 7.68 -7.46
C MET A 250 4.19 6.93 -8.78
N ALA A 251 5.20 6.21 -9.25
CA ALA A 251 5.13 5.47 -10.50
C ALA A 251 5.61 4.01 -10.30
N LEU A 252 6.30 3.43 -11.28
CA LEU A 252 6.70 2.02 -11.26
C LEU A 252 7.46 1.67 -9.97
N SER A 253 7.09 0.54 -9.36
CA SER A 253 7.79 -0.01 -8.20
C SER A 253 8.09 -1.48 -8.43
N VAL A 254 9.32 -1.85 -8.12
CA VAL A 254 9.84 -3.22 -8.23
C VAL A 254 10.60 -3.52 -6.94
N GLY A 255 10.11 -4.49 -6.17
CA GLY A 255 10.62 -4.78 -4.83
C GLY A 255 10.58 -3.54 -3.92
N SER A 256 11.71 -3.25 -3.28
CA SER A 256 11.86 -2.12 -2.34
C SER A 256 12.15 -0.77 -3.00
N THR A 257 12.24 -0.73 -4.34
CA THR A 257 12.59 0.47 -5.10
C THR A 257 11.36 1.00 -5.83
N GLN A 258 11.21 2.32 -5.82
CA GLN A 258 10.10 3.03 -6.44
C GLN A 258 10.60 4.24 -7.24
N TRP A 259 10.22 4.31 -8.51
CA TRP A 259 10.44 5.50 -9.33
C TRP A 259 9.31 6.50 -9.10
N ILE A 260 9.68 7.77 -9.09
CA ILE A 260 8.81 8.90 -8.80
C ILE A 260 8.94 9.87 -9.96
N ARG A 261 7.81 10.14 -10.60
CA ARG A 261 7.76 11.10 -11.69
C ARG A 261 7.77 12.51 -11.10
N VAL A 262 8.66 13.33 -11.63
CA VAL A 262 8.72 14.77 -11.37
C VAL A 262 8.14 15.47 -12.59
N GLU A 263 6.94 16.02 -12.47
CA GLU A 263 6.26 16.68 -13.61
C GLU A 263 6.72 18.12 -13.80
N ASN A 264 6.99 18.80 -12.69
CA ASN A 264 7.67 20.09 -12.67
C ASN A 264 8.76 20.06 -11.60
N SER A 265 9.94 20.58 -11.96
CA SER A 265 11.04 20.72 -11.02
C SER A 265 11.18 22.20 -10.63
N PRO A 266 11.16 22.54 -9.33
CA PRO A 266 11.46 23.89 -8.86
C PRO A 266 12.97 24.18 -8.89
N THR A 267 13.80 23.15 -9.09
CA THR A 267 15.26 23.25 -9.18
C THR A 267 15.74 22.88 -10.58
N GLU A 268 16.89 23.41 -10.99
CA GLU A 268 17.54 23.03 -12.25
C GLU A 268 18.15 21.62 -12.20
N SER A 269 18.35 21.05 -11.01
CA SER A 269 18.97 19.75 -10.79
C SER A 269 18.10 18.83 -9.94
N THR A 270 17.78 17.66 -10.52
CA THR A 270 17.08 16.56 -9.83
C THR A 270 17.88 16.00 -8.66
N VAL A 271 19.22 16.09 -8.71
CA VAL A 271 20.09 15.69 -7.59
C VAL A 271 19.88 16.60 -6.39
N VAL A 272 19.84 17.92 -6.62
CA VAL A 272 19.58 18.91 -5.56
C VAL A 272 18.19 18.73 -4.98
N LEU A 273 17.19 18.46 -5.83
CA LEU A 273 15.83 18.16 -5.39
C LEU A 273 15.79 16.92 -4.50
N ALA A 274 16.44 15.82 -4.91
CA ALA A 274 16.51 14.58 -4.15
C ALA A 274 17.14 14.80 -2.76
N GLN A 275 18.25 15.54 -2.69
CA GLN A 275 18.94 15.85 -1.45
C GLN A 275 18.10 16.71 -0.50
N ALA A 276 17.39 17.72 -1.03
CA ALA A 276 16.51 18.56 -0.23
C ALA A 276 15.34 17.75 0.36
N ILE A 277 14.70 16.92 -0.46
CA ILE A 277 13.60 16.04 -0.04
C ILE A 277 14.09 15.04 1.00
N GLN A 278 15.25 14.38 0.78
CA GLN A 278 15.86 13.46 1.74
C GLN A 278 16.07 14.13 3.11
N GLY A 279 16.66 15.33 3.13
CA GLY A 279 16.90 16.07 4.38
C GLY A 279 15.61 16.42 5.14
N MET A 280 14.56 16.84 4.43
CA MET A 280 13.25 17.10 5.02
C MET A 280 12.58 15.83 5.56
N MET A 281 12.67 14.71 4.84
CA MET A 281 12.17 13.41 5.31
C MET A 281 12.87 12.97 6.59
N GLU A 282 14.19 13.12 6.68
CA GLU A 282 14.97 12.81 7.89
C GLU A 282 14.57 13.67 9.09
N GLU A 283 14.30 14.96 8.87
CA GLU A 283 13.76 15.85 9.90
C GLU A 283 12.39 15.36 10.40
N MET A 284 11.48 15.04 9.48
CA MET A 284 10.14 14.55 9.83
C MET A 284 10.15 13.19 10.54
N ILE A 285 11.08 12.31 10.17
CA ILE A 285 11.31 11.02 10.86
C ILE A 285 11.76 11.26 12.29
N ARG A 286 12.74 12.15 12.51
CA ARG A 286 13.23 12.51 13.84
C ARG A 286 12.15 13.15 14.70
N GLN A 287 11.27 13.95 14.11
CA GLN A 287 10.09 14.52 14.76
C GLN A 287 8.95 13.51 14.96
N LYS A 288 9.08 12.28 14.45
CA LYS A 288 8.06 11.23 14.49
C LYS A 288 6.68 11.73 14.03
N LYS A 289 6.61 12.44 12.90
CA LYS A 289 5.34 12.94 12.34
C LYS A 289 4.32 11.82 12.22
N SER A 290 3.12 12.02 12.77
CA SER A 290 2.05 11.03 12.78
C SER A 290 1.45 10.85 11.39
N PHE A 291 1.20 9.60 11.00
CA PHE A 291 0.32 9.30 9.87
C PHE A 291 -1.11 9.22 10.38
N ARG A 292 -2.01 9.95 9.72
CA ARG A 292 -3.43 10.02 10.07
C ARG A 292 -4.29 9.37 9.01
N HIS A 293 -5.44 8.88 9.44
CA HIS A 293 -6.48 8.34 8.58
C HIS A 293 -7.79 9.04 8.91
N GLU A 294 -8.38 9.69 7.91
CA GLU A 294 -9.52 10.59 8.07
C GLU A 294 -10.65 10.18 7.11
N TRP A 295 -11.89 10.46 7.51
CA TRP A 295 -13.06 10.26 6.65
C TRP A 295 -13.64 11.60 6.31
N TRP A 296 -13.61 11.96 5.04
CA TRP A 296 -14.09 13.25 4.55
C TRP A 296 -15.40 13.04 3.79
N ALA A 297 -16.32 14.00 3.92
CA ALA A 297 -17.48 14.07 3.05
C ALA A 297 -17.02 14.33 1.61
N LEU A 298 -17.69 13.75 0.61
CA LEU A 298 -17.31 13.99 -0.79
C LEU A 298 -17.43 15.47 -1.16
N GLU A 299 -18.41 16.17 -0.58
CA GLU A 299 -18.66 17.60 -0.76
C GLU A 299 -17.50 18.48 -0.25
N GLU A 300 -16.66 17.97 0.64
CA GLU A 300 -15.46 18.64 1.16
C GLU A 300 -14.21 18.18 0.39
N ALA A 301 -14.06 16.87 0.18
CA ALA A 301 -12.89 16.29 -0.48
C ALA A 301 -12.75 16.72 -1.94
N ILE A 302 -13.85 16.80 -2.71
CA ILE A 302 -13.79 17.13 -4.14
C ILE A 302 -13.31 18.58 -4.36
N PRO A 303 -13.86 19.62 -3.70
CA PRO A 303 -13.32 20.97 -3.80
C PRO A 303 -11.87 21.05 -3.32
N PHE A 304 -11.53 20.43 -2.18
CA PHE A 304 -10.18 20.43 -1.65
C PHE A 304 -9.15 19.92 -2.67
N PHE A 305 -9.39 18.76 -3.28
CA PHE A 305 -8.49 18.24 -4.31
C PHE A 305 -8.43 19.13 -5.55
N SER A 306 -9.57 19.69 -5.96
CA SER A 306 -9.64 20.56 -7.15
C SER A 306 -8.86 21.87 -6.96
N GLU A 307 -8.99 22.51 -5.79
CA GLU A 307 -8.30 23.75 -5.44
C GLU A 307 -6.78 23.57 -5.29
N ASN A 308 -6.35 22.35 -4.94
CA ASN A 308 -4.93 21.98 -4.83
C ASN A 308 -4.36 21.34 -6.12
N ASP A 309 -5.07 21.42 -7.26
CA ASP A 309 -4.70 20.84 -8.57
C ASP A 309 -4.41 19.32 -8.54
N ARG A 310 -5.06 18.61 -7.61
CA ARG A 310 -5.00 17.15 -7.40
C ARG A 310 -6.09 16.44 -8.21
N ARG A 311 -5.98 16.54 -9.54
CA ARG A 311 -7.07 16.16 -10.48
C ARG A 311 -7.44 14.68 -10.41
N GLU A 312 -6.46 13.80 -10.22
CA GLU A 312 -6.66 12.36 -10.17
C GLU A 312 -7.50 11.96 -8.95
N ALA A 313 -7.13 12.48 -7.77
CA ALA A 313 -7.88 12.28 -6.52
C ALA A 313 -9.30 12.86 -6.60
N ALA A 314 -9.46 14.06 -7.18
CA ALA A 314 -10.77 14.68 -7.38
C ALA A 314 -11.67 13.84 -8.29
N ALA A 315 -11.13 13.32 -9.40
CA ALA A 315 -11.87 12.47 -10.33
C ALA A 315 -12.28 11.14 -9.68
N LEU A 316 -11.41 10.55 -8.83
CA LEU A 316 -11.76 9.33 -8.10
C LEU A 316 -12.86 9.60 -7.08
N ALA A 317 -12.77 10.70 -6.32
CA ALA A 317 -13.78 11.10 -5.35
C ALA A 317 -15.16 11.34 -6.01
N GLN A 318 -15.21 11.95 -7.20
CA GLN A 318 -16.44 12.15 -7.98
C GLN A 318 -17.13 10.86 -8.41
N THR A 319 -16.37 9.77 -8.57
CA THR A 319 -16.90 8.45 -8.99
C THR A 319 -17.01 7.48 -7.82
N TYR A 320 -16.74 7.96 -6.59
CA TYR A 320 -16.81 7.17 -5.37
C TYR A 320 -18.27 6.91 -4.99
N ARG A 321 -18.58 5.66 -4.63
CA ARG A 321 -19.99 5.25 -4.40
C ARG A 321 -20.55 5.67 -3.05
N ASN A 322 -19.69 5.91 -2.07
CA ASN A 322 -20.09 6.25 -0.70
C ASN A 322 -20.11 7.77 -0.51
N SER A 323 -20.95 8.28 0.37
CA SER A 323 -21.00 9.71 0.72
C SER A 323 -19.73 10.24 1.42
N ARG A 324 -18.80 9.34 1.75
CA ARG A 324 -17.52 9.67 2.36
C ARG A 324 -16.39 8.90 1.69
N ILE A 325 -15.24 9.55 1.60
CA ILE A 325 -13.99 8.95 1.15
C ILE A 325 -13.01 8.86 2.30
N SER A 326 -12.23 7.78 2.32
CA SER A 326 -11.16 7.60 3.29
C SER A 326 -9.87 8.19 2.74
N LEU A 327 -9.26 9.08 3.52
CA LEU A 327 -8.02 9.77 3.20
C LEU A 327 -6.92 9.44 4.23
N VAL A 328 -5.68 9.54 3.79
CA VAL A 328 -4.48 9.43 4.63
C VAL A 328 -3.59 10.65 4.46
N SER A 329 -2.89 11.03 5.53
CA SER A 329 -1.99 12.19 5.53
C SER A 329 -0.83 12.03 6.51
N CYS A 330 0.30 12.70 6.25
CA CYS A 330 1.41 12.91 7.20
C CYS A 330 1.55 14.40 7.58
N GLY A 331 0.53 15.22 7.32
CA GLY A 331 0.60 16.66 7.47
C GLY A 331 -0.49 17.37 6.70
N GLU A 332 -0.12 18.12 5.66
CA GLU A 332 -1.04 18.90 4.82
C GLU A 332 -1.34 18.22 3.48
N PHE A 333 -0.50 17.28 3.06
CA PHE A 333 -0.73 16.45 1.91
C PHE A 333 -1.72 15.33 2.24
N TYR A 334 -2.85 15.31 1.53
CA TYR A 334 -3.86 14.26 1.63
C TYR A 334 -3.83 13.35 0.40
N ALA A 335 -3.95 12.05 0.63
CA ALA A 335 -4.04 11.01 -0.38
C ALA A 335 -5.23 10.08 -0.11
N VAL A 336 -5.73 9.42 -1.14
CA VAL A 336 -6.81 8.42 -1.02
C VAL A 336 -6.24 7.17 -0.36
N SER A 337 -6.92 6.69 0.68
CA SER A 337 -6.48 5.52 1.45
C SER A 337 -6.53 4.24 0.62
N SER A 338 -5.38 3.59 0.46
CA SER A 338 -5.22 2.31 -0.26
C SER A 338 -4.85 1.12 0.65
N GLY A 339 -4.90 1.33 1.97
CA GLY A 339 -4.53 0.36 2.99
C GLY A 339 -4.04 1.02 4.28
N PRO A 340 -3.64 0.23 5.29
CA PRO A 340 -3.06 0.77 6.51
C PRO A 340 -1.69 1.41 6.25
N LEU A 341 -1.34 2.38 7.11
CA LEU A 341 -0.02 3.00 7.18
C LEU A 341 0.62 2.73 8.54
N LEU A 342 1.93 2.99 8.60
CA LEU A 342 2.67 3.04 9.86
C LEU A 342 2.05 4.06 10.82
N PRO A 343 2.20 3.92 12.15
CA PRO A 343 1.70 4.91 13.12
C PRO A 343 2.28 6.32 12.93
N HIS A 344 3.59 6.40 12.70
CA HIS A 344 4.32 7.65 12.54
C HIS A 344 5.63 7.43 11.76
N ALA A 345 6.19 8.52 11.23
CA ALA A 345 7.41 8.51 10.41
C ALA A 345 8.62 7.86 11.10
N GLY A 346 8.71 7.90 12.44
CA GLY A 346 9.79 7.24 13.20
C GLY A 346 9.90 5.71 13.06
N TYR A 347 8.91 5.04 12.46
CA TYR A 347 9.03 3.62 12.09
C TYR A 347 9.86 3.40 10.81
N LEU A 348 9.96 4.42 9.96
CA LEU A 348 10.73 4.37 8.73
C LEU A 348 12.23 4.40 9.06
N ARG A 349 12.94 3.37 8.61
CA ARG A 349 14.39 3.20 8.75
C ARG A 349 14.97 2.85 7.38
N LYS A 350 16.20 3.28 7.10
CA LYS A 350 16.94 2.93 5.87
C LYS A 350 16.19 3.31 4.57
N ILE A 351 15.52 4.46 4.59
CA ILE A 351 14.92 5.02 3.36
C ILE A 351 15.89 6.02 2.73
N HIS A 352 16.00 6.01 1.40
CA HIS A 352 16.87 6.90 0.68
C HIS A 352 16.20 7.40 -0.61
N VAL A 353 16.38 8.70 -0.89
CA VAL A 353 15.90 9.36 -2.10
C VAL A 353 17.09 9.84 -2.91
N GLN A 354 17.10 9.49 -4.20
CA GLN A 354 18.14 9.93 -5.14
C GLN A 354 17.56 10.28 -6.51
N ALA A 355 18.35 10.96 -7.34
CA ALA A 355 17.98 11.21 -8.72
C ALA A 355 18.08 9.93 -9.55
N GLY A 356 17.12 9.73 -10.47
CA GLY A 356 17.24 8.69 -11.50
C GLY A 356 18.14 9.15 -12.64
N SER A 357 18.91 8.24 -13.23
CA SER A 357 19.79 8.52 -14.39
C SER A 357 19.03 9.00 -15.63
N GLN A 358 17.77 8.60 -15.78
CA GLN A 358 16.86 9.03 -16.86
C GLN A 358 15.85 10.11 -16.40
N GLY A 359 16.15 10.82 -15.32
CA GLY A 359 15.26 11.81 -14.70
C GLY A 359 14.29 11.21 -13.67
N GLY A 360 13.54 12.09 -13.01
CA GLY A 360 12.70 11.73 -11.86
C GLY A 360 13.51 11.36 -10.61
N LEU A 361 12.81 10.90 -9.56
CA LEU A 361 13.43 10.48 -8.30
C LEU A 361 13.27 8.97 -8.11
N ILE A 362 14.15 8.40 -7.29
CA ILE A 362 14.13 7.01 -6.87
C ILE A 362 14.05 6.99 -5.35
N LEU A 363 13.02 6.34 -4.81
CA LEU A 363 12.89 6.01 -3.39
C LEU A 363 13.24 4.53 -3.18
N THR A 364 14.23 4.26 -2.34
CA THR A 364 14.58 2.90 -1.87
C THR A 364 14.20 2.73 -0.41
N THR A 365 13.60 1.59 -0.07
CA THR A 365 13.18 1.26 1.32
C THR A 365 13.96 0.10 1.93
N SER A 366 14.76 -0.61 1.13
CA SER A 366 15.74 -1.59 1.60
C SER A 366 16.94 -1.62 0.65
N SER A 367 17.97 -2.39 1.01
CA SER A 367 19.13 -2.64 0.14
C SER A 367 18.86 -3.75 -0.90
N GLU A 368 17.68 -4.37 -0.89
CA GLU A 368 17.30 -5.48 -1.76
C GLU A 368 16.38 -4.97 -2.87
N GLY A 369 16.81 -5.04 -4.12
CA GLY A 369 16.03 -4.57 -5.26
C GLY A 369 16.88 -4.36 -6.51
N PRO A 370 16.25 -4.04 -7.66
CA PRO A 370 16.99 -3.64 -8.85
C PRO A 370 17.80 -2.37 -8.57
N SER A 371 18.90 -2.17 -9.30
CA SER A 371 19.64 -0.93 -9.18
C SER A 371 18.75 0.25 -9.59
N ALA A 372 19.06 1.44 -9.10
CA ALA A 372 18.32 2.64 -9.48
C ALA A 372 18.38 2.91 -11.00
N ASP A 373 19.48 2.52 -11.64
CA ASP A 373 19.66 2.65 -13.10
C ASP A 373 18.81 1.65 -13.87
N ASP A 374 18.68 0.41 -13.38
CA ASP A 374 17.78 -0.57 -13.99
C ASP A 374 16.33 -0.08 -13.92
N LEU A 375 15.89 0.43 -12.75
CA LEU A 375 14.53 0.94 -12.59
C LEU A 375 14.27 2.20 -13.41
N ALA A 376 15.24 3.11 -13.50
CA ALA A 376 15.13 4.29 -14.35
C ALA A 376 15.02 3.90 -15.83
N SER A 377 15.77 2.88 -16.26
CA SER A 377 15.68 2.31 -17.61
C SER A 377 14.30 1.68 -17.86
N TYR A 378 13.77 0.90 -16.91
CA TYR A 378 12.41 0.35 -17.00
C TYR A 378 11.35 1.45 -17.07
N ALA A 379 11.46 2.48 -16.24
CA ALA A 379 10.53 3.61 -16.24
C ALA A 379 10.58 4.38 -17.56
N HIS A 380 11.78 4.55 -18.14
CA HIS A 380 11.96 5.20 -19.43
C HIS A 380 11.25 4.44 -20.56
N LEU A 381 11.42 3.11 -20.62
CA LEU A 381 10.75 2.25 -21.62
C LEU A 381 9.21 2.28 -21.51
N MET A 382 8.67 2.65 -20.34
CA MET A 382 7.24 2.79 -20.11
C MET A 382 6.65 4.17 -20.43
N GLN A 383 7.49 5.16 -20.77
CA GLN A 383 7.00 6.52 -21.04
C GLN A 383 5.97 6.59 -22.16
N ASP A 384 6.11 5.76 -23.20
CA ASP A 384 5.18 5.77 -24.32
C ASP A 384 3.75 5.39 -23.92
N ASN A 385 3.60 4.44 -22.99
CA ASN A 385 2.28 4.06 -22.49
C ASN A 385 1.69 5.16 -21.62
N ILE A 386 2.50 5.78 -20.77
CA ILE A 386 2.07 6.89 -19.93
C ILE A 386 1.60 8.06 -20.81
N ARG A 387 2.39 8.45 -21.82
CA ARG A 387 2.04 9.51 -22.78
C ARG A 387 0.76 9.17 -23.57
N TRP A 388 0.57 7.90 -23.92
CA TRP A 388 -0.65 7.46 -24.58
C TRP A 388 -1.88 7.63 -23.68
N LEU A 389 -1.81 7.20 -22.41
CA LEU A 389 -2.89 7.41 -21.43
C LEU A 389 -3.22 8.89 -21.22
N GLU A 390 -2.19 9.72 -21.11
CA GLU A 390 -2.32 11.17 -20.98
C GLU A 390 -2.99 11.79 -22.22
N SER A 391 -2.64 11.33 -23.42
CA SER A 391 -3.26 11.78 -24.67
C SER A 391 -4.76 11.45 -24.74
N MET A 392 -5.18 10.37 -24.08
CA MET A 392 -6.58 9.99 -23.94
C MET A 392 -7.29 10.69 -22.78
N LYS A 393 -6.57 11.43 -21.92
CA LYS A 393 -7.09 12.04 -20.69
C LYS A 393 -7.68 11.02 -19.70
N ILE A 394 -7.08 9.83 -19.64
CA ILE A 394 -7.48 8.72 -18.78
C ILE A 394 -6.23 8.19 -18.06
N ALA A 395 -5.67 9.03 -17.18
CA ALA A 395 -4.47 8.68 -16.41
C ALA A 395 -4.83 8.06 -15.05
N SER A 396 -6.04 8.31 -14.54
CA SER A 396 -6.52 7.78 -13.25
C SER A 396 -7.79 6.92 -13.36
N ILE A 397 -8.05 6.15 -12.29
CA ILE A 397 -9.26 5.33 -12.14
C ILE A 397 -10.51 6.22 -12.20
N GLY A 398 -10.46 7.40 -11.58
CA GLY A 398 -11.58 8.33 -11.58
C GLY A 398 -11.94 8.85 -12.97
N GLU A 399 -10.93 9.22 -13.75
CA GLU A 399 -11.12 9.66 -15.14
C GLU A 399 -11.67 8.54 -16.02
N PHE A 400 -11.11 7.32 -15.88
CA PHE A 400 -11.58 6.13 -16.56
C PHE A 400 -13.05 5.84 -16.21
N ASN A 401 -13.40 5.82 -14.93
CA ASN A 401 -14.76 5.58 -14.46
C ASN A 401 -15.74 6.60 -15.04
N ARG A 402 -15.37 7.88 -15.03
CA ARG A 402 -16.21 8.96 -15.57
C ARG A 402 -16.45 8.77 -17.08
N ALA A 403 -15.42 8.43 -17.84
CA ALA A 403 -15.56 8.14 -19.27
C ALA A 403 -16.51 6.95 -19.51
N CYS A 404 -16.40 5.88 -18.70
CA CYS A 404 -17.35 4.76 -18.78
C CYS A 404 -18.79 5.17 -18.43
N ILE A 405 -18.98 5.95 -17.37
CA ILE A 405 -20.32 6.45 -16.94
C ILE A 405 -20.95 7.33 -18.03
N ASN A 406 -20.14 8.10 -18.75
CA ASN A 406 -20.57 8.93 -19.87
C ASN A 406 -20.84 8.16 -21.17
N GLY A 407 -20.73 6.82 -21.16
CA GLY A 407 -21.06 5.97 -22.31
C GLY A 407 -19.90 5.72 -23.28
N GLU A 408 -18.66 6.06 -22.93
CA GLU A 408 -17.50 5.95 -23.84
C GLU A 408 -16.89 4.53 -23.87
N VAL A 409 -17.44 3.58 -23.12
CA VAL A 409 -16.93 2.20 -22.93
C VAL A 409 -16.44 1.54 -24.23
N SER A 410 -17.30 1.52 -25.26
CA SER A 410 -16.98 0.84 -26.52
C SER A 410 -15.83 1.50 -27.26
N GLN A 411 -15.73 2.83 -27.20
CA GLN A 411 -14.63 3.57 -27.83
C GLN A 411 -13.33 3.31 -27.08
N LEU A 412 -13.34 3.35 -25.74
CA LEU A 412 -12.16 3.09 -24.91
C LEU A 412 -11.58 1.70 -25.16
N ILE A 413 -12.42 0.67 -25.20
CA ILE A 413 -11.97 -0.70 -25.47
C ILE A 413 -11.37 -0.81 -26.87
N ARG A 414 -12.03 -0.24 -27.89
CA ARG A 414 -11.51 -0.27 -29.27
C ARG A 414 -10.16 0.45 -29.40
N VAL A 415 -10.01 1.61 -28.76
CA VAL A 415 -8.76 2.38 -28.80
C VAL A 415 -7.65 1.65 -28.05
N ALA A 416 -7.93 1.07 -26.88
CA ALA A 416 -6.96 0.29 -26.11
C ALA A 416 -6.49 -0.96 -26.87
N GLU A 417 -7.42 -1.70 -27.47
CA GLU A 417 -7.10 -2.89 -28.26
C GLU A 417 -6.36 -2.55 -29.56
N GLY A 418 -6.77 -1.47 -30.24
CA GLY A 418 -6.06 -0.97 -31.41
C GLY A 418 -4.64 -0.49 -31.08
N PHE A 419 -4.42 0.11 -29.91
CA PHE A 419 -3.10 0.48 -29.44
C PHE A 419 -2.22 -0.74 -29.19
N HIS A 420 -2.73 -1.78 -28.50
CA HIS A 420 -2.02 -3.04 -28.35
C HIS A 420 -1.68 -3.69 -29.70
N GLU A 421 -2.64 -3.74 -30.62
CA GLU A 421 -2.42 -4.33 -31.95
C GLU A 421 -1.34 -3.56 -32.74
N LYS A 422 -1.39 -2.23 -32.70
CA LYS A 422 -0.38 -1.37 -33.32
C LYS A 422 1.01 -1.65 -32.76
N ARG A 423 1.15 -1.79 -31.44
CA ARG A 423 2.43 -2.09 -30.79
C ARG A 423 2.96 -3.48 -31.18
N ILE A 424 2.09 -4.49 -31.24
CA ILE A 424 2.49 -5.85 -31.66
C ILE A 424 2.93 -5.84 -33.14
N SER A 425 2.21 -5.12 -34.01
CA SER A 425 2.62 -4.92 -35.41
C SER A 425 4.00 -4.26 -35.50
N GLN A 426 4.25 -3.19 -34.74
CA GLN A 426 5.57 -2.52 -34.74
C GLN A 426 6.71 -3.45 -34.28
N ILE A 427 6.45 -4.35 -33.33
CA ILE A 427 7.42 -5.37 -32.90
C ILE A 427 7.69 -6.33 -34.07
N ALA A 428 6.65 -6.82 -34.73
CA ALA A 428 6.78 -7.71 -35.88
C ALA A 428 7.48 -7.03 -37.07
N ASP A 429 7.26 -5.73 -37.29
CA ASP A 429 7.91 -4.94 -38.34
C ASP A 429 9.41 -4.84 -38.09
N ARG A 430 9.82 -4.48 -36.86
CA ARG A 430 11.24 -4.45 -36.46
C ARG A 430 11.91 -5.80 -36.65
N ILE A 431 11.28 -6.88 -36.21
CA ILE A 431 11.78 -8.24 -36.39
C ILE A 431 11.88 -8.58 -37.90
N GLY A 432 10.91 -8.16 -38.70
CA GLY A 432 10.88 -8.37 -40.14
C GLY A 432 11.99 -7.61 -40.88
N GLU A 433 12.34 -6.41 -40.44
CA GLU A 433 13.46 -5.61 -40.97
C GLU A 433 14.81 -6.29 -40.70
N GLU A 434 14.93 -6.95 -39.55
CA GLU A 434 16.14 -7.65 -39.10
C GLU A 434 16.10 -9.17 -39.37
N ARG A 435 15.21 -9.64 -40.26
CA ARG A 435 14.94 -11.09 -40.50
C ARG A 435 16.12 -11.93 -40.98
N GLU A 436 17.16 -11.29 -41.53
CA GLU A 436 18.39 -11.98 -41.95
C GLU A 436 19.32 -12.26 -40.76
N GLN A 437 19.16 -11.51 -39.67
CA GLN A 437 19.95 -11.62 -38.44
C GLN A 437 19.17 -12.42 -37.39
N ILE A 438 17.96 -11.96 -37.03
CA ILE A 438 17.15 -12.57 -35.97
C ILE A 438 16.59 -13.92 -36.44
N ARG A 439 16.93 -14.99 -35.72
CA ARG A 439 16.42 -16.35 -35.96
C ARG A 439 15.57 -16.90 -34.81
N ILE A 440 15.80 -16.42 -33.59
CA ILE A 440 15.09 -16.86 -32.39
C ILE A 440 14.59 -15.65 -31.62
N ILE A 441 13.31 -15.66 -31.28
CA ILE A 441 12.68 -14.68 -30.40
C ILE A 441 12.40 -15.35 -29.06
N CYS A 442 13.06 -14.91 -28.01
CA CYS A 442 12.83 -15.40 -26.65
C CYS A 442 11.80 -14.50 -25.95
N ILE A 443 10.72 -15.09 -25.45
CA ILE A 443 9.63 -14.37 -24.80
C ILE A 443 9.53 -14.83 -23.36
N ALA A 444 9.83 -13.93 -22.42
CA ALA A 444 9.69 -14.20 -21.00
C ALA A 444 8.71 -13.22 -20.37
N GLY A 445 8.07 -13.69 -19.31
CA GLY A 445 7.13 -12.91 -18.55
C GLY A 445 6.68 -13.70 -17.34
N PRO A 446 6.36 -13.05 -16.23
CA PRO A 446 5.99 -13.73 -15.01
C PRO A 446 4.56 -14.32 -15.11
N SER A 447 4.09 -15.00 -14.06
CA SER A 447 2.79 -15.69 -14.11
C SER A 447 1.61 -14.73 -14.40
N SER A 448 0.69 -15.10 -15.30
CA SER A 448 -0.46 -14.26 -15.68
C SER A 448 -0.09 -12.91 -16.35
N SER A 449 1.05 -12.88 -17.04
CA SER A 449 1.48 -11.74 -17.85
C SER A 449 0.79 -11.65 -19.22
N GLY A 450 0.13 -12.71 -19.72
CA GLY A 450 -0.51 -12.73 -21.04
C GLY A 450 0.36 -13.28 -22.16
N LYS A 451 1.38 -14.11 -21.83
CA LYS A 451 2.35 -14.67 -22.78
C LYS A 451 1.68 -15.41 -23.92
N THR A 452 0.80 -16.35 -23.57
CA THR A 452 0.24 -17.26 -24.53
C THR A 452 -0.56 -16.52 -25.59
N THR A 453 -1.36 -15.52 -25.20
CA THR A 453 -2.10 -14.69 -26.16
C THR A 453 -1.20 -13.73 -26.93
N PHE A 454 -0.22 -13.11 -26.26
CA PHE A 454 0.76 -12.24 -26.92
C PHE A 454 1.49 -12.97 -28.04
N ILE A 455 1.98 -14.19 -27.77
CA ILE A 455 2.67 -15.04 -28.76
C ILE A 455 1.77 -15.29 -29.97
N LYS A 456 0.51 -15.69 -29.75
CA LYS A 456 -0.42 -15.94 -30.86
C LYS A 456 -0.69 -14.69 -31.71
N ARG A 457 -0.84 -13.52 -31.08
CA ARG A 457 -1.00 -12.24 -31.79
C ARG A 457 0.27 -11.84 -32.55
N LEU A 458 1.44 -11.98 -31.93
CA LEU A 458 2.72 -11.72 -32.57
C LEU A 458 2.93 -12.66 -33.76
N SER A 459 2.58 -13.95 -33.62
CA SER A 459 2.66 -14.93 -34.71
C SER A 459 1.84 -14.49 -35.93
N VAL A 460 0.63 -13.97 -35.73
CA VAL A 460 -0.20 -13.43 -36.82
C VAL A 460 0.51 -12.26 -37.51
N GLN A 461 1.06 -11.31 -36.75
CA GLN A 461 1.75 -10.16 -37.34
C GLN A 461 3.06 -10.54 -38.06
N LEU A 462 3.81 -11.50 -37.53
CA LEU A 462 4.97 -12.06 -38.23
C LEU A 462 4.58 -12.74 -39.55
N GLN A 463 3.45 -13.46 -39.58
CA GLN A 463 2.91 -14.05 -40.81
C GLN A 463 2.48 -12.99 -41.84
N VAL A 464 1.89 -11.88 -41.40
CA VAL A 464 1.60 -10.73 -42.26
C VAL A 464 2.88 -10.18 -42.90
N ASN A 465 3.99 -10.18 -42.16
CA ASN A 465 5.31 -9.77 -42.65
C ASN A 465 6.03 -10.86 -43.47
N GLY A 466 5.35 -11.97 -43.77
CA GLY A 466 5.89 -13.08 -44.58
C GLY A 466 6.81 -14.04 -43.82
N LEU A 467 6.91 -13.92 -42.49
CA LEU A 467 7.66 -14.83 -41.63
C LEU A 467 6.77 -15.96 -41.12
N ARG A 468 7.33 -17.16 -40.96
CA ARG A 468 6.62 -18.32 -40.46
C ARG A 468 7.10 -18.70 -39.05
N PRO A 469 6.40 -18.25 -37.99
CA PRO A 469 6.78 -18.55 -36.62
C PRO A 469 6.58 -20.04 -36.31
N LEU A 470 7.57 -20.64 -35.67
CA LEU A 470 7.51 -21.97 -35.07
C LEU A 470 7.68 -21.82 -33.56
N ASN A 471 6.79 -22.41 -32.78
CA ASN A 471 6.78 -22.21 -31.32
C ASN A 471 7.43 -23.39 -30.60
N ILE A 472 8.27 -23.09 -29.62
CA ILE A 472 8.80 -24.05 -28.64
C ILE A 472 8.48 -23.51 -27.24
N SER A 473 7.79 -24.33 -26.45
CA SER A 473 7.58 -24.08 -25.03
C SER A 473 8.79 -24.54 -24.23
N LEU A 474 9.32 -23.70 -23.35
CA LEU A 474 10.35 -24.12 -22.40
C LEU A 474 9.79 -25.09 -21.37
N ASP A 475 8.49 -25.02 -21.07
CA ASP A 475 7.83 -25.95 -20.15
C ASP A 475 7.84 -27.40 -20.68
N ASP A 476 7.95 -27.60 -22.00
CA ASP A 476 8.10 -28.95 -22.59
C ASP A 476 9.49 -29.57 -22.33
N TYR A 477 10.45 -28.79 -21.83
CA TYR A 477 11.83 -29.23 -21.56
C TYR A 477 12.11 -29.41 -20.07
N TYR A 478 11.10 -29.49 -19.19
CA TYR A 478 11.34 -29.91 -17.81
C TYR A 478 12.01 -31.30 -17.76
N VAL A 479 12.92 -31.49 -16.80
CA VAL A 479 13.45 -32.81 -16.42
C VAL A 479 12.35 -33.65 -15.77
N ASN A 480 12.59 -34.94 -15.52
CA ASN A 480 11.60 -35.74 -14.80
C ASN A 480 11.33 -35.15 -13.41
N ARG A 481 10.12 -35.31 -12.88
CA ARG A 481 9.76 -34.79 -11.54
C ARG A 481 10.77 -35.22 -10.47
N GLU A 482 11.24 -36.46 -10.52
CA GLU A 482 12.22 -36.98 -9.56
C GLU A 482 13.62 -36.35 -9.69
N GLU A 483 13.93 -35.76 -10.85
CA GLU A 483 15.20 -35.08 -11.15
C GLU A 483 15.09 -33.56 -10.91
N THR A 484 13.87 -33.04 -10.71
CA THR A 484 13.64 -31.62 -10.43
C THR A 484 14.28 -31.27 -9.08
N PRO A 485 15.10 -30.21 -8.99
CA PRO A 485 15.71 -29.79 -7.73
C PRO A 485 14.67 -29.52 -6.64
N LEU A 486 15.06 -29.74 -5.38
CA LEU A 486 14.22 -29.40 -4.23
C LEU A 486 14.58 -28.02 -3.70
N ASP A 487 13.57 -27.27 -3.27
CA ASP A 487 13.71 -25.99 -2.62
C ASP A 487 14.13 -26.15 -1.13
N GLN A 488 14.24 -25.02 -0.43
CA GLN A 488 14.59 -24.96 0.99
C GLN A 488 13.58 -25.67 1.92
N ASN A 489 12.36 -25.91 1.45
CA ASN A 489 11.28 -26.59 2.19
C ASN A 489 11.18 -28.08 1.83
N GLY A 490 11.99 -28.55 0.87
CA GLY A 490 11.94 -29.92 0.37
C GLY A 490 10.84 -30.16 -0.68
N GLU A 491 10.26 -29.09 -1.25
CA GLU A 491 9.31 -29.18 -2.37
C GLU A 491 10.05 -29.04 -3.71
N TYR A 492 9.48 -29.56 -4.81
CA TYR A 492 10.09 -29.44 -6.13
C TYR A 492 10.10 -27.99 -6.63
N ASP A 493 11.30 -27.46 -6.90
CA ASP A 493 11.52 -26.11 -7.43
C ASP A 493 11.45 -26.12 -8.97
N TYR A 494 10.23 -26.00 -9.49
CA TYR A 494 9.99 -25.89 -10.93
C TYR A 494 10.39 -24.53 -11.53
N GLU A 495 10.74 -23.54 -10.71
CA GLU A 495 11.07 -22.18 -11.19
C GLU A 495 12.57 -22.01 -11.42
N CYS A 496 13.43 -22.94 -10.95
CA CYS A 496 14.87 -22.91 -11.16
C CYS A 496 15.26 -23.34 -12.59
N LEU A 497 16.39 -22.81 -13.10
CA LEU A 497 16.85 -23.12 -14.46
C LEU A 497 17.20 -24.61 -14.61
N GLU A 498 17.71 -25.21 -13.54
CA GLU A 498 18.10 -26.61 -13.45
C GLU A 498 16.90 -27.57 -13.54
N ALA A 499 15.67 -27.08 -13.35
CA ALA A 499 14.46 -27.84 -13.66
C ALA A 499 14.30 -28.09 -15.17
N LEU A 500 14.96 -27.30 -16.02
CA LEU A 500 14.96 -27.50 -17.47
C LEU A 500 16.15 -28.34 -17.92
N ASN A 501 15.89 -29.27 -18.85
CA ASN A 501 16.92 -29.96 -19.62
C ASN A 501 17.50 -29.02 -20.69
N THR A 502 18.32 -28.08 -20.22
CA THR A 502 18.99 -27.08 -21.06
C THR A 502 19.94 -27.70 -22.09
N ASP A 503 20.48 -28.89 -21.82
CA ASP A 503 21.32 -29.61 -22.78
C ASP A 503 20.51 -30.12 -23.98
N LEU A 504 19.36 -30.77 -23.72
CA LEU A 504 18.46 -31.22 -24.78
C LEU A 504 17.90 -30.04 -25.58
N LEU A 505 17.50 -28.97 -24.90
CA LEU A 505 17.05 -27.75 -25.56
C LEU A 505 18.14 -27.19 -26.49
N SER A 506 19.36 -27.07 -26.00
CA SER A 506 20.47 -26.51 -26.77
C SER A 506 20.83 -27.38 -27.98
N GLU A 507 20.80 -28.71 -27.84
CA GLU A 507 20.96 -29.66 -28.94
C GLU A 507 19.89 -29.45 -30.02
N HIS A 508 18.61 -29.42 -29.61
CA HIS A 508 17.49 -29.24 -30.53
C HIS A 508 17.57 -27.91 -31.29
N LEU A 509 17.91 -26.83 -30.59
CA LEU A 509 18.05 -25.51 -31.20
C LEU A 509 19.22 -25.46 -32.19
N SER A 510 20.37 -26.05 -31.85
CA SER A 510 21.53 -26.12 -32.74
C SER A 510 21.20 -26.87 -34.05
N ARG A 511 20.50 -28.00 -33.94
CA ARG A 511 20.07 -28.80 -35.11
C ARG A 511 19.03 -28.06 -35.95
N LEU A 512 18.06 -27.40 -35.31
CA LEU A 512 17.09 -26.56 -36.02
C LEU A 512 17.77 -25.41 -36.76
N LEU A 513 18.72 -24.70 -36.13
CA LEU A 513 19.48 -23.62 -36.77
C LEU A 513 20.33 -24.12 -37.95
N ALA A 514 20.80 -25.37 -37.90
CA ALA A 514 21.47 -26.03 -39.02
C ALA A 514 20.52 -26.48 -40.15
N GLY A 515 19.20 -26.29 -39.99
CA GLY A 515 18.18 -26.65 -40.98
C GLY A 515 17.74 -28.12 -40.93
N GLU A 516 18.10 -28.85 -39.87
CA GLU A 516 17.67 -30.23 -39.66
C GLU A 516 16.21 -30.30 -39.18
N GLU A 517 15.59 -31.47 -39.38
CA GLU A 517 14.30 -31.79 -38.76
C GLU A 517 14.54 -32.38 -37.37
N VAL A 518 13.83 -31.86 -36.37
CA VAL A 518 13.95 -32.25 -34.96
C VAL A 518 12.57 -32.59 -34.40
N ALA A 519 12.43 -33.75 -33.76
CA ALA A 519 11.27 -34.04 -32.91
C ALA A 519 11.49 -33.35 -31.57
N THR A 520 10.67 -32.36 -31.22
CA THR A 520 10.86 -31.62 -29.97
C THR A 520 10.44 -32.41 -28.74
N ALA A 521 10.81 -31.93 -27.56
CA ALA A 521 10.36 -32.51 -26.31
C ALA A 521 8.88 -32.21 -26.04
N HIS A 522 8.29 -32.98 -25.13
CA HIS A 522 7.02 -32.69 -24.47
C HIS A 522 7.09 -33.12 -23.01
N TYR A 523 6.51 -32.32 -22.10
CA TYR A 523 6.43 -32.65 -20.69
C TYR A 523 4.99 -32.99 -20.25
N ASP A 524 4.78 -34.20 -19.74
CA ASP A 524 3.48 -34.65 -19.21
C ASP A 524 3.36 -34.20 -17.75
N PHE A 525 2.73 -33.05 -17.50
CA PHE A 525 2.55 -32.50 -16.15
C PHE A 525 1.86 -33.45 -15.16
N PRO A 526 0.74 -34.13 -15.51
CA PRO A 526 0.12 -35.12 -14.64
C PRO A 526 1.09 -36.23 -14.19
N LYS A 527 1.83 -36.84 -15.14
CA LYS A 527 2.76 -37.93 -14.83
C LYS A 527 4.10 -37.45 -14.28
N GLY A 528 4.46 -36.19 -14.53
CA GLY A 528 5.76 -35.63 -14.18
C GLY A 528 6.91 -36.22 -14.99
N LEU A 529 6.69 -36.52 -16.27
CA LEU A 529 7.64 -37.22 -17.13
C LEU A 529 8.05 -36.36 -18.33
N SER A 530 9.35 -36.33 -18.58
CA SER A 530 9.96 -35.71 -19.76
C SER A 530 10.00 -36.70 -20.92
N MET A 531 9.51 -36.29 -22.09
CA MET A 531 9.55 -37.08 -23.32
C MET A 531 10.36 -36.35 -24.38
N PRO A 532 11.67 -36.65 -24.54
CA PRO A 532 12.57 -35.91 -25.43
C PRO A 532 12.13 -35.80 -26.89
N GLU A 533 11.38 -36.78 -27.40
CA GLU A 533 10.82 -36.80 -28.76
C GLU A 533 9.28 -36.85 -28.76
N GLY A 534 8.65 -36.42 -27.66
CA GLY A 534 7.19 -36.49 -27.48
C GLY A 534 6.40 -35.34 -28.12
N GLY A 535 7.09 -34.29 -28.57
CA GLY A 535 6.52 -33.10 -29.18
C GLY A 535 6.43 -33.14 -30.71
N PRO A 536 5.99 -32.03 -31.33
CA PRO A 536 5.91 -31.93 -32.79
C PRO A 536 7.29 -32.00 -33.47
N ARG A 537 7.30 -32.45 -34.73
CA ARG A 537 8.48 -32.35 -35.59
C ARG A 537 8.57 -30.97 -36.22
N LEU A 538 9.68 -30.29 -35.98
CA LEU A 538 9.95 -28.96 -36.48
C LEU A 538 11.15 -28.98 -37.42
N LYS A 539 11.14 -28.09 -38.41
CA LYS A 539 12.27 -27.84 -39.30
C LYS A 539 12.32 -26.34 -39.60
N LEU A 540 13.46 -25.72 -39.34
CA LEU A 540 13.62 -24.27 -39.52
C LEU A 540 14.11 -23.97 -40.95
N GLY A 541 13.20 -23.52 -41.82
CA GLY A 541 13.50 -22.99 -43.14
C GLY A 541 14.04 -21.56 -43.11
N SER A 542 14.30 -21.00 -44.30
CA SER A 542 14.80 -19.62 -44.47
C SER A 542 13.75 -18.55 -44.20
N ASP A 543 12.46 -18.88 -44.34
CA ASP A 543 11.31 -18.03 -44.03
C ASP A 543 10.77 -18.28 -42.61
N ASN A 544 11.38 -19.20 -41.85
CA ASN A 544 10.96 -19.52 -40.50
C ASN A 544 11.71 -18.72 -39.44
N ILE A 545 11.00 -18.38 -38.37
CA ILE A 545 11.54 -17.78 -37.16
C ILE A 545 11.07 -18.59 -35.96
N LEU A 546 11.96 -18.82 -34.98
CA LEU A 546 11.62 -19.61 -33.80
C LEU A 546 11.12 -18.69 -32.67
N LEU A 547 9.97 -19.01 -32.07
CA LEU A 547 9.47 -18.37 -30.86
C LEU A 547 9.73 -19.32 -29.69
N LEU A 548 10.62 -18.92 -28.79
CA LEU A 548 10.93 -19.66 -27.56
C LEU A 548 10.28 -18.95 -26.38
N GLU A 549 9.35 -19.60 -25.71
CA GLU A 549 8.62 -18.98 -24.59
C GLU A 549 8.92 -19.69 -23.26
N GLY A 550 9.02 -18.90 -22.18
CA GLY A 550 9.01 -19.41 -20.82
C GLY A 550 9.66 -18.45 -19.84
N ILE A 551 9.61 -18.76 -18.54
CA ILE A 551 10.10 -17.84 -17.49
C ILE A 551 11.59 -17.52 -17.62
N HIS A 552 12.38 -18.45 -18.17
CA HIS A 552 13.83 -18.28 -18.36
C HIS A 552 14.25 -17.70 -19.70
N GLY A 553 13.33 -17.24 -20.55
CA GLY A 553 13.66 -16.74 -21.90
C GLY A 553 14.69 -15.59 -21.93
N LEU A 554 14.87 -14.86 -20.84
CA LEU A 554 15.88 -13.78 -20.71
C LEU A 554 17.18 -14.23 -20.06
N ASN A 555 17.23 -15.44 -19.50
CA ASN A 555 18.38 -15.92 -18.75
C ASN A 555 19.54 -16.21 -19.73
N PRO A 556 20.70 -15.52 -19.62
CA PRO A 556 21.83 -15.75 -20.53
C PRO A 556 22.37 -17.18 -20.49
N LYS A 557 22.14 -17.90 -19.37
CA LYS A 557 22.57 -19.29 -19.21
C LYS A 557 21.67 -20.29 -19.94
N LEU A 558 20.47 -19.90 -20.39
CA LEU A 558 19.49 -20.78 -21.02
C LEU A 558 20.07 -21.52 -22.24
N LEU A 559 20.81 -20.79 -23.08
CA LEU A 559 21.32 -21.28 -24.37
C LEU A 559 22.83 -21.58 -24.35
N LYS A 560 23.49 -21.51 -23.18
CA LYS A 560 24.92 -21.83 -22.98
C LYS A 560 25.88 -21.28 -24.06
N ASN A 561 25.62 -20.08 -24.58
CA ASN A 561 26.35 -19.44 -25.70
C ASN A 561 26.40 -20.25 -27.01
N GLN A 562 25.47 -21.18 -27.24
CA GLN A 562 25.39 -21.95 -28.50
C GLN A 562 24.77 -21.15 -29.65
N VAL A 563 23.98 -20.11 -29.32
CA VAL A 563 23.36 -19.23 -30.31
C VAL A 563 24.05 -17.85 -30.24
N PRO A 564 24.52 -17.31 -31.38
CA PRO A 564 25.05 -15.95 -31.44
C PRO A 564 24.03 -14.90 -30.97
N GLU A 565 24.49 -13.90 -30.19
CA GLU A 565 23.61 -12.87 -29.62
C GLU A 565 22.87 -12.04 -30.68
N ASP A 566 23.47 -11.84 -31.86
CA ASP A 566 22.86 -11.14 -32.99
C ASP A 566 21.73 -11.94 -33.67
N GLN A 567 21.59 -13.23 -33.36
CA GLN A 567 20.47 -14.06 -33.81
C GLN A 567 19.31 -14.13 -32.81
N LEU A 568 19.47 -13.53 -31.63
CA LEU A 568 18.49 -13.54 -30.56
C LEU A 568 17.76 -12.20 -30.48
N PHE A 569 16.45 -12.27 -30.26
CA PHE A 569 15.63 -11.11 -29.92
C PHE A 569 14.80 -11.40 -28.68
N ARG A 570 15.03 -10.67 -27.60
CA ARG A 570 14.46 -10.95 -26.28
C ARG A 570 13.36 -9.96 -25.95
N ILE A 571 12.15 -10.49 -25.73
CA ILE A 571 10.97 -9.72 -25.37
C ILE A 571 10.60 -10.07 -23.93
N PHE A 572 10.61 -9.07 -23.07
CA PHE A 572 10.00 -9.18 -21.75
C PHE A 572 8.56 -8.67 -21.78
N ILE A 573 7.64 -9.41 -21.16
CA ILE A 573 6.24 -9.01 -21.09
C ILE A 573 5.70 -9.06 -19.67
N GLN A 574 4.90 -8.06 -19.30
CA GLN A 574 4.07 -8.04 -18.10
C GLN A 574 3.11 -6.85 -18.15
N PRO A 575 2.02 -6.83 -17.37
CA PRO A 575 1.28 -5.58 -17.18
C PRO A 575 2.14 -4.58 -16.38
N MET A 576 2.28 -3.36 -16.87
CA MET A 576 3.13 -2.30 -16.27
C MET A 576 2.40 -0.97 -16.07
N ALA A 577 1.58 -0.53 -17.03
CA ALA A 577 0.86 0.73 -16.95
C ALA A 577 -0.49 0.55 -16.24
N SER A 578 -0.48 0.81 -14.96
CA SER A 578 -1.66 0.83 -14.10
C SER A 578 -2.19 2.24 -13.91
N LEU A 579 -3.51 2.40 -14.00
CA LEU A 579 -4.20 3.64 -13.63
C LEU A 579 -3.87 4.03 -12.18
N SER A 580 -3.71 5.33 -11.94
CA SER A 580 -3.54 5.87 -10.59
C SER A 580 -4.87 5.97 -9.84
N LEU A 581 -4.82 5.80 -8.53
CA LEU A 581 -5.90 6.22 -7.63
C LEU A 581 -5.77 7.73 -7.42
N ASP A 582 -4.54 8.16 -7.18
CA ASP A 582 -4.06 9.53 -7.04
C ASP A 582 -2.52 9.54 -7.20
N GLU A 583 -1.90 10.67 -6.86
CA GLU A 583 -0.45 10.89 -6.94
C GLU A 583 0.35 10.02 -5.96
N HIS A 584 -0.29 9.46 -4.92
CA HIS A 584 0.34 8.59 -3.92
C HIS A 584 0.27 7.11 -4.28
N SER A 585 -0.84 6.67 -4.87
CA SER A 585 -1.14 5.25 -5.05
C SER A 585 -1.56 4.92 -6.49
N ARG A 586 -1.02 3.83 -7.02
CA ARG A 586 -1.44 3.23 -8.31
C ARG A 586 -1.84 1.78 -8.13
N VAL A 587 -2.58 1.22 -9.10
CA VAL A 587 -2.83 -0.23 -9.11
C VAL A 587 -1.48 -0.96 -9.20
N ASN A 588 -1.22 -1.86 -8.26
CA ASN A 588 -0.01 -2.65 -8.27
C ASN A 588 -0.06 -3.73 -9.38
N PRO A 589 0.94 -3.83 -10.27
CA PRO A 589 0.99 -4.89 -11.28
C PRO A 589 0.84 -6.31 -10.73
N SER A 590 1.40 -6.59 -9.55
CA SER A 590 1.24 -7.89 -8.87
C SER A 590 -0.20 -8.15 -8.44
N ASP A 591 -0.94 -7.12 -8.00
CA ASP A 591 -2.36 -7.27 -7.65
C ASP A 591 -3.20 -7.56 -8.89
N LEU A 592 -2.90 -6.88 -10.01
CA LEU A 592 -3.57 -7.13 -11.28
C LEU A 592 -3.31 -8.57 -11.78
N ARG A 593 -2.05 -9.02 -11.73
CA ARG A 593 -1.68 -10.38 -12.13
C ARG A 593 -2.29 -11.44 -11.22
N LEU A 594 -2.39 -11.18 -9.92
CA LEU A 594 -3.09 -12.07 -8.99
C LEU A 594 -4.59 -12.14 -9.33
N LEU A 595 -5.23 -11.02 -9.67
CA LEU A 595 -6.63 -11.02 -10.13
C LEU A 595 -6.81 -11.80 -11.44
N ARG A 596 -5.92 -11.59 -12.42
CA ARG A 596 -5.88 -12.39 -13.67
C ARG A 596 -5.77 -13.88 -13.35
N ARG A 597 -4.88 -14.25 -12.42
CA ARG A 597 -4.65 -15.64 -11.98
C ARG A 597 -5.89 -16.23 -11.31
N ILE A 598 -6.49 -15.54 -10.35
CA ILE A 598 -7.69 -15.98 -9.63
C ILE A 598 -8.83 -16.26 -10.62
N VAL A 599 -9.07 -15.35 -11.57
CA VAL A 599 -10.14 -15.53 -12.55
C VAL A 599 -9.84 -16.71 -13.48
N ARG A 600 -8.62 -16.79 -14.03
CA ARG A 600 -8.20 -17.88 -14.93
C ARG A 600 -8.24 -19.25 -14.26
N ASP A 601 -7.65 -19.38 -13.08
CA ASP A 601 -7.51 -20.66 -12.37
C ASP A 601 -8.90 -21.18 -11.94
N ARG A 602 -9.83 -20.27 -11.63
CA ARG A 602 -11.23 -20.63 -11.36
C ARG A 602 -11.96 -21.14 -12.62
N HIS A 603 -11.72 -20.54 -13.79
CA HIS A 603 -12.35 -20.95 -15.05
C HIS A 603 -11.78 -22.26 -15.61
N SER A 604 -10.46 -22.46 -15.51
CA SER A 604 -9.74 -23.53 -16.22
C SER A 604 -9.30 -24.70 -15.34
N ARG A 605 -9.15 -24.49 -14.01
CA ARG A 605 -8.51 -25.47 -13.11
C ARG A 605 -9.34 -25.80 -11.86
N ALA A 606 -10.58 -25.30 -11.77
CA ALA A 606 -11.47 -25.44 -10.60
C ALA A 606 -10.84 -25.04 -9.25
N THR A 607 -9.75 -24.25 -9.28
CA THR A 607 -9.03 -23.80 -8.09
C THR A 607 -9.77 -22.61 -7.48
N ASN A 608 -9.88 -22.53 -6.15
CA ASN A 608 -10.55 -21.41 -5.50
C ASN A 608 -9.61 -20.19 -5.33
N ALA A 609 -10.16 -19.04 -4.96
CA ALA A 609 -9.38 -17.82 -4.79
C ALA A 609 -8.37 -17.93 -3.61
N ALA A 610 -8.74 -18.63 -2.54
CA ALA A 610 -7.90 -18.79 -1.37
C ALA A 610 -6.60 -19.54 -1.70
N ASP A 611 -6.69 -20.64 -2.45
CA ASP A 611 -5.53 -21.43 -2.89
C ASP A 611 -4.60 -20.59 -3.78
N SER A 612 -5.17 -19.81 -4.69
CA SER A 612 -4.42 -18.91 -5.58
C SER A 612 -3.67 -17.83 -4.80
N ILE A 613 -4.30 -17.27 -3.76
CA ILE A 613 -3.70 -16.27 -2.87
C ILE A 613 -2.57 -16.89 -2.03
N LEU A 614 -2.78 -18.06 -1.44
CA LEU A 614 -1.77 -18.71 -0.60
C LEU A 614 -0.53 -19.15 -1.39
N ARG A 615 -0.68 -19.52 -2.67
CA ARG A 615 0.45 -19.86 -3.56
C ARG A 615 1.17 -18.63 -4.11
N TRP A 616 0.56 -17.45 -4.05
CA TRP A 616 1.10 -16.23 -4.65
C TRP A 616 2.49 -15.82 -4.15
N PRO A 617 2.84 -15.94 -2.85
CA PRO A 617 4.17 -15.62 -2.36
C PRO A 617 5.28 -16.45 -3.03
N SER A 618 5.09 -17.78 -3.13
CA SER A 618 6.05 -18.68 -3.78
C SER A 618 6.24 -18.34 -5.26
N VAL A 619 5.13 -18.07 -5.98
CA VAL A 619 5.18 -17.61 -7.38
C VAL A 619 5.99 -16.32 -7.50
N ARG A 620 5.77 -15.35 -6.61
CA ARG A 620 6.53 -14.08 -6.61
C ARG A 620 8.00 -14.30 -6.29
N GLU A 621 8.32 -15.19 -5.38
CA GLU A 621 9.70 -15.52 -5.02
C GLU A 621 10.47 -16.10 -6.22
N GLY A 622 9.85 -17.04 -6.94
CA GLY A 622 10.40 -17.58 -8.19
C GLY A 622 10.69 -16.47 -9.22
N GLU A 623 9.74 -15.54 -9.40
CA GLU A 623 9.89 -14.41 -10.32
C GLU A 623 11.05 -13.46 -9.92
N HIS A 624 11.20 -13.20 -8.62
CA HIS A 624 12.28 -12.37 -8.07
C HIS A 624 13.67 -13.01 -8.24
N LYS A 625 13.76 -14.34 -8.24
CA LYS A 625 15.03 -15.06 -8.44
C LYS A 625 15.35 -15.32 -9.91
N HIS A 626 14.35 -15.63 -10.72
CA HIS A 626 14.56 -16.25 -12.03
C HIS A 626 14.13 -15.42 -13.24
N ILE A 627 13.40 -14.32 -13.03
CA ILE A 627 12.91 -13.46 -14.12
C ILE A 627 13.45 -12.03 -13.97
N PHE A 628 13.09 -11.34 -12.89
CA PHE A 628 13.42 -9.92 -12.71
C PHE A 628 14.91 -9.58 -12.76
N PRO A 629 15.85 -10.43 -12.30
CA PRO A 629 17.29 -10.18 -12.44
C PRO A 629 17.78 -10.11 -13.88
N PHE A 630 17.04 -10.68 -14.84
CA PHE A 630 17.45 -10.78 -16.24
C PHE A 630 16.67 -9.84 -17.16
N VAL A 631 15.79 -8.97 -16.64
CA VAL A 631 14.97 -8.09 -17.49
C VAL A 631 15.83 -7.07 -18.24
N SER A 632 17.01 -6.70 -17.74
CA SER A 632 17.98 -5.86 -18.45
C SER A 632 18.57 -6.49 -19.72
N GLN A 633 18.36 -7.80 -19.92
CA GLN A 633 18.73 -8.51 -21.14
C GLN A 633 17.66 -8.41 -22.24
N ALA A 634 16.50 -7.82 -21.96
CA ALA A 634 15.43 -7.70 -22.95
C ALA A 634 15.73 -6.57 -23.96
N ASP A 635 15.61 -6.88 -25.25
CA ASP A 635 15.69 -5.89 -26.35
C ASP A 635 14.43 -5.04 -26.45
N LEU A 636 13.32 -5.54 -25.88
CA LEU A 636 12.04 -4.86 -25.86
C LEU A 636 11.19 -5.29 -24.66
N ILE A 637 10.44 -4.34 -24.10
CA ILE A 637 9.43 -4.60 -23.09
C ILE A 637 8.04 -4.34 -23.68
N PHE A 638 7.15 -5.33 -23.58
CA PHE A 638 5.75 -5.19 -23.96
C PHE A 638 4.85 -5.18 -22.72
N ASP A 639 4.16 -4.06 -22.55
CA ASP A 639 3.16 -3.91 -21.51
C ASP A 639 1.83 -4.54 -21.93
N THR A 640 1.35 -5.49 -21.14
CA THR A 640 0.08 -6.17 -21.41
C THR A 640 -1.12 -5.58 -20.68
N SER A 641 -0.95 -4.45 -19.98
CA SER A 641 -2.04 -3.76 -19.28
C SER A 641 -3.08 -3.19 -20.24
N LEU A 642 -4.35 -3.48 -19.99
CA LEU A 642 -5.49 -2.90 -20.68
C LEU A 642 -6.25 -2.01 -19.69
N ILE A 643 -6.47 -0.73 -20.02
CA ILE A 643 -7.07 0.25 -19.10
C ILE A 643 -8.42 -0.18 -18.49
N TYR A 644 -9.16 -1.02 -19.19
CA TYR A 644 -10.50 -1.46 -18.84
C TYR A 644 -10.53 -2.83 -18.13
N GLU A 645 -9.39 -3.50 -17.99
CA GLU A 645 -9.38 -4.91 -17.60
C GLU A 645 -9.88 -5.16 -16.19
N LEU A 646 -9.57 -4.29 -15.22
CA LEU A 646 -10.04 -4.44 -13.85
C LEU A 646 -11.55 -4.32 -13.74
N SER A 647 -12.17 -3.50 -14.59
CA SER A 647 -13.63 -3.40 -14.68
C SER A 647 -14.29 -4.65 -15.21
N VAL A 648 -13.62 -5.40 -16.09
CA VAL A 648 -14.11 -6.68 -16.61
C VAL A 648 -13.80 -7.81 -15.63
N LEU A 649 -12.58 -7.87 -15.10
CA LEU A 649 -12.17 -8.85 -14.09
C LEU A 649 -13.05 -8.75 -12.84
N LYS A 650 -13.49 -7.55 -12.45
CA LYS A 650 -14.42 -7.31 -11.33
C LYS A 650 -15.66 -8.21 -11.39
N VAL A 651 -16.26 -8.37 -12.56
CA VAL A 651 -17.50 -9.15 -12.77
C VAL A 651 -17.33 -10.61 -12.31
N TYR A 652 -16.11 -11.14 -12.41
CA TYR A 652 -15.77 -12.50 -11.99
C TYR A 652 -15.14 -12.53 -10.60
N ALA A 653 -14.11 -11.71 -10.38
CA ALA A 653 -13.28 -11.72 -9.19
C ALA A 653 -14.05 -11.37 -7.92
N GLU A 654 -15.05 -10.49 -7.99
CA GLU A 654 -15.85 -10.09 -6.81
C GLU A 654 -16.49 -11.32 -6.14
N ARG A 655 -17.13 -12.19 -6.93
CA ARG A 655 -17.69 -13.45 -6.43
C ARG A 655 -16.62 -14.36 -5.85
N TYR A 656 -15.51 -14.57 -6.57
CA TYR A 656 -14.48 -15.52 -6.14
C TYR A 656 -13.76 -15.09 -4.86
N LEU A 657 -13.56 -13.78 -4.68
CA LEU A 657 -12.98 -13.24 -3.45
C LEU A 657 -13.94 -13.35 -2.26
N LEU A 658 -15.26 -13.24 -2.50
CA LEU A 658 -16.29 -13.42 -1.45
C LEU A 658 -16.39 -14.86 -0.94
N GLU A 659 -15.90 -15.84 -1.69
CA GLU A 659 -15.85 -17.24 -1.27
C GLU A 659 -14.79 -17.49 -0.18
N VAL A 660 -13.84 -16.57 0.03
CA VAL A 660 -12.78 -16.71 1.02
C VAL A 660 -13.35 -16.47 2.44
N PRO A 661 -13.30 -17.46 3.35
CA PRO A 661 -13.81 -17.31 4.71
C PRO A 661 -13.07 -16.23 5.50
N HIS A 662 -13.72 -15.60 6.48
CA HIS A 662 -13.15 -14.49 7.27
C HIS A 662 -12.04 -14.95 8.22
N ASP A 663 -12.07 -16.21 8.63
CA ASP A 663 -11.09 -16.89 9.48
C ASP A 663 -9.99 -17.58 8.66
N HIS A 664 -9.97 -17.42 7.34
CA HIS A 664 -8.96 -17.99 6.47
C HIS A 664 -7.77 -17.04 6.29
N PRO A 665 -6.50 -17.52 6.29
CA PRO A 665 -5.33 -16.64 6.15
C PRO A 665 -5.31 -15.80 4.86
N ALA A 666 -5.90 -16.32 3.78
CA ALA A 666 -6.05 -15.60 2.51
C ALA A 666 -7.01 -14.38 2.56
N TYR A 667 -7.81 -14.25 3.63
CA TYR A 667 -8.82 -13.21 3.75
C TYR A 667 -8.24 -11.80 3.71
N ALA A 668 -7.06 -11.58 4.29
CA ALA A 668 -6.36 -10.29 4.28
C ALA A 668 -6.23 -9.73 2.85
N THR A 669 -5.62 -10.55 1.98
CA THR A 669 -5.41 -10.23 0.58
C THR A 669 -6.73 -10.18 -0.18
N ALA A 670 -7.66 -11.11 0.08
CA ALA A 670 -8.96 -11.14 -0.59
C ALA A 670 -9.76 -9.85 -0.35
N TYR A 671 -9.86 -9.42 0.92
CA TYR A 671 -10.51 -8.18 1.32
C TYR A 671 -9.87 -6.96 0.65
N ARG A 672 -8.54 -6.92 0.59
CA ARG A 672 -7.80 -5.83 -0.04
C ARG A 672 -8.03 -5.77 -1.56
N LEU A 673 -8.04 -6.92 -2.23
CA LEU A 673 -8.37 -7.02 -3.67
C LEU A 673 -9.82 -6.62 -3.94
N GLN A 674 -10.77 -6.98 -3.07
CA GLN A 674 -12.16 -6.50 -3.14
C GLN A 674 -12.24 -4.97 -3.05
N LYS A 675 -11.49 -4.36 -2.13
CA LYS A 675 -11.41 -2.89 -2.03
C LYS A 675 -10.86 -2.27 -3.31
N LEU A 676 -9.83 -2.86 -3.91
CA LEU A 676 -9.24 -2.41 -5.17
C LEU A 676 -10.24 -2.45 -6.33
N ILE A 677 -10.86 -3.61 -6.60
CA ILE A 677 -11.86 -3.73 -7.69
C ILE A 677 -13.13 -2.93 -7.38
N GLY A 678 -13.41 -2.65 -6.10
CA GLY A 678 -14.48 -1.79 -5.65
C GLY A 678 -14.42 -0.38 -6.23
N LEU A 679 -13.22 0.13 -6.52
CA LEU A 679 -12.97 1.45 -7.11
C LEU A 679 -13.35 1.55 -8.59
N PHE A 680 -13.51 0.43 -9.29
CA PHE A 680 -13.80 0.40 -10.72
C PHE A 680 -15.30 0.26 -11.00
N VAL A 681 -15.78 0.90 -12.07
CA VAL A 681 -17.07 0.54 -12.68
C VAL A 681 -17.04 -0.89 -13.19
N ALA A 682 -18.18 -1.59 -13.22
CA ALA A 682 -18.25 -2.94 -13.79
C ALA A 682 -18.49 -2.87 -15.30
N LEU A 683 -17.75 -3.65 -16.08
CA LEU A 683 -17.93 -3.77 -17.53
C LEU A 683 -18.15 -5.23 -17.91
N TYR A 684 -19.20 -5.51 -18.68
CA TYR A 684 -19.48 -6.86 -19.13
C TYR A 684 -18.47 -7.33 -20.19
N PRO A 685 -18.14 -8.64 -20.21
CA PRO A 685 -17.13 -9.21 -21.11
C PRO A 685 -17.53 -9.16 -22.60
N ASP A 686 -18.77 -8.82 -22.93
CA ASP A 686 -19.29 -8.79 -24.31
C ASP A 686 -18.59 -7.74 -25.18
N HIS A 687 -18.07 -6.68 -24.57
CA HIS A 687 -17.32 -5.64 -25.28
C HIS A 687 -15.87 -6.03 -25.58
N VAL A 688 -15.35 -7.09 -24.96
CA VAL A 688 -13.94 -7.50 -25.09
C VAL A 688 -13.76 -8.26 -26.41
N PRO A 689 -12.85 -7.84 -27.31
CA PRO A 689 -12.64 -8.57 -28.56
C PRO A 689 -12.14 -10.01 -28.33
N PRO A 690 -12.46 -10.98 -29.22
CA PRO A 690 -11.96 -12.36 -29.11
C PRO A 690 -10.44 -12.47 -29.17
N THR A 691 -9.75 -11.50 -29.77
CA THR A 691 -8.28 -11.43 -29.88
C THR A 691 -7.61 -10.70 -28.72
N SER A 692 -8.38 -10.18 -27.75
CA SER A 692 -7.80 -9.47 -26.60
C SER A 692 -6.95 -10.41 -25.75
N ILE A 693 -5.84 -9.89 -25.20
CA ILE A 693 -5.02 -10.60 -24.20
C ILE A 693 -5.87 -10.98 -22.97
N LEU A 694 -6.90 -10.20 -22.65
CA LEU A 694 -7.76 -10.47 -21.50
C LEU A 694 -8.53 -11.80 -21.65
N ARG A 695 -8.75 -12.26 -22.88
CA ARG A 695 -9.46 -13.52 -23.18
C ARG A 695 -8.72 -14.77 -22.70
N GLU A 696 -7.41 -14.67 -22.45
CA GLU A 696 -6.63 -15.71 -21.76
C GLU A 696 -7.19 -16.02 -20.37
N PHE A 697 -7.72 -15.00 -19.69
CA PHE A 697 -8.10 -15.10 -18.28
C PHE A 697 -9.62 -15.27 -18.11
N ILE A 698 -10.42 -14.60 -18.95
CA ILE A 698 -11.88 -14.58 -18.82
C ILE A 698 -12.60 -15.57 -19.78
N GLY A 699 -11.86 -16.24 -20.68
CA GLY A 699 -12.42 -17.15 -21.68
C GLY A 699 -13.06 -16.47 -22.90
N ASN A 700 -13.65 -17.28 -23.79
CA ASN A 700 -14.19 -16.89 -25.10
C ASN A 700 -13.16 -16.23 -26.03
N SER A 701 -11.95 -16.79 -26.04
CA SER A 701 -10.88 -16.39 -26.96
C SER A 701 -11.18 -16.84 -28.39
N GLY A 702 -10.74 -16.04 -29.35
CA GLY A 702 -10.68 -16.42 -30.77
C GLY A 702 -9.49 -17.32 -31.10
N PHE A 703 -8.61 -17.58 -30.13
CA PHE A 703 -7.48 -18.49 -30.23
C PHE A 703 -7.71 -19.76 -29.41
N ASP A 704 -7.28 -20.90 -29.97
CA ASP A 704 -7.19 -22.18 -29.25
C ASP A 704 -5.93 -22.18 -28.37
N TYR A 705 -6.03 -22.53 -27.09
CA TYR A 705 -4.91 -22.50 -26.13
C TYR A 705 -4.28 -23.86 -25.91
#